data_AF-A0A9E5AZ34-F1
#
_entry.id   AF-A0A9E5AZ34-F1
#
_cell.length_a   1.000
_cell.length_b   1.000
_cell.length_c   1.000
_cell.angle_alpha   90.00
_cell.angle_beta   90.00
_cell.angle_gamma   90.00
#
_symmetry.space_group_name_H-M   'P 1'
#
loop_
_entity.id
_entity.type
_entity.pdbx_description
1 polymer ?
#
loop_
_entity_poly.entity_id
_entity_poly.type
_entity_poly.pdbx_seq_one_letter_code
_entity_poly.pdbx_strand_id
1 'polypeptide(L)'
;MIPRAVRFLLVGSLALTATESARADPWHDATPVTPSVAAARAELAAQLTAERTTAALAVAAPGNGALLVSSFTPFKPFVRFYSDEKYFYSESDSMPNPALMPNLMVGITSWQQQIPVPVAYFGNVTNPEGDRASLGFGQPNVWRIPLVPVPAAAPIPISAGNFQRGAVALAADGIPIFNPRNNTGRVSFEIGELDVYGGHCGRADDYHYHIAPTHLTAVLGNAKPIAWALDGYPIYGYVEPDGSARQSLDRDGGHDHGNGWGYHYHARGSVATGPQNPYFMEAFHGTVVNYGGQVDPQPTVGSSRPAGAPLGGATITAFSRPATDQYVLTYTVGGIAYQVRYSIDRVAKSLAVQWGSPSGTASNTYTTASRYGYYPMAPASLAKLPDTGQTFDATPIFGEDSDYTINPPSYTDHGNGTITDNVTGLMWQKVDSGEMTWDTARASAPTDLGGFSDWRLPTAHEAFSLLTHNSNPALNSSFFVANASGTPGYFWTSDTYYGDTTKVWSTNTGGGIGPHPKTQTLSAGGTSRFHARYVRGARPTTGHNYANNNDGTITDLDTGRMWAQAPSGAQTWASALAFAENLTLAGYSDWRMPNVKEMQSLLDITRATATTAANAVAPVNRTLFPTAPATSYWTSTALRSPQTPTQAWVVEFGVNTTSNPSRNFQGLISYEPFTSSYPVWAVRGPVAAVVEPGTTGTARLINIATRVPVGGVAGTPIPGFVLSGTASRSMLVRAVGPTLAGFGVTGVLADPRFSLLSGTTTVATNDNWLAADAETMANLGAFALTPSSRDAAVAATLAPGAYTAPVTAADGGSGVALLEIYDGSTATTAAVLNASTRAYVGTGEGVLIPGFVIGGTGTLRLLIRAVGPGLAGFGVDGTLADPTLTLFRGATALATNDNWSLAANAAEIATTAVGAFALAVESKDAVILTTLTPGAYTAVVSGVGNATGTALVELYVVP
;
A
#
# COMPACT_ATOMS: atom_id res chain seq x y z
N MET A 1 -26.13 -23.12 50.28
CA MET A 1 -25.97 -22.44 51.59
C MET A 1 -24.77 -21.52 51.53
N ILE A 2 -24.88 -20.32 52.08
CA ILE A 2 -23.79 -19.35 52.35
C ILE A 2 -24.04 -18.87 53.80
N PRO A 3 -23.07 -18.92 54.72
CA PRO A 3 -22.21 -17.76 55.06
C PRO A 3 -20.69 -18.11 54.99
N ARG A 4 -19.75 -17.24 54.57
CA ARG A 4 -19.24 -15.97 55.19
C ARG A 4 -18.60 -16.24 56.58
N ALA A 5 -17.46 -15.67 56.98
CA ALA A 5 -16.73 -14.44 56.62
C ALA A 5 -15.27 -14.48 57.23
N VAL A 6 -14.24 -13.63 56.96
CA VAL A 6 -13.93 -12.55 55.98
C VAL A 6 -12.49 -11.98 56.22
N ARG A 7 -11.91 -11.21 55.25
CA ARG A 7 -10.86 -10.12 55.36
C ARG A 7 -9.35 -10.50 55.37
N PHE A 8 -8.41 -9.74 54.74
CA PHE A 8 -8.49 -8.68 53.68
C PHE A 8 -7.08 -8.34 53.09
N LEU A 9 -7.01 -7.96 51.79
CA LEU A 9 -6.01 -7.04 51.13
C LEU A 9 -4.50 -7.47 51.04
N LEU A 10 -3.66 -7.09 50.05
CA LEU A 10 -3.72 -6.15 48.89
C LEU A 10 -2.61 -6.48 47.81
N VAL A 11 -2.87 -6.24 46.50
CA VAL A 11 -2.01 -6.24 45.25
C VAL A 11 -0.96 -7.33 44.94
N GLY A 12 -0.88 -7.75 43.66
CA GLY A 12 0.35 -8.25 43.03
C GLY A 12 0.14 -9.02 41.71
N SER A 13 0.29 -8.37 40.56
CA SER A 13 0.03 -8.96 39.22
C SER A 13 1.05 -10.05 38.85
N LEU A 14 0.57 -11.21 38.37
CA LEU A 14 1.40 -12.29 37.82
C LEU A 14 1.49 -12.18 36.29
N ALA A 15 2.69 -11.91 35.77
CA ALA A 15 3.05 -12.14 34.37
C ALA A 15 3.92 -13.39 34.28
N LEU A 16 3.59 -14.30 33.35
CA LEU A 16 4.30 -15.55 33.16
C LEU A 16 5.63 -15.30 32.42
N THR A 17 6.77 -15.63 33.03
CA THR A 17 8.08 -15.62 32.36
C THR A 17 8.48 -17.04 31.99
N ALA A 18 8.57 -17.33 30.69
CA ALA A 18 9.23 -18.52 30.19
C ALA A 18 10.75 -18.34 30.31
N THR A 19 11.44 -19.37 30.84
CA THR A 19 12.90 -19.36 31.01
C THR A 19 13.55 -20.12 29.87
N GLU A 20 14.16 -19.40 28.92
CA GLU A 20 15.08 -20.01 27.96
C GLU A 20 16.45 -20.25 28.60
N SER A 21 16.92 -21.50 28.52
CA SER A 21 18.27 -21.87 28.97
C SER A 21 19.28 -21.46 27.90
N ALA A 22 20.01 -20.37 28.15
CA ALA A 22 21.16 -20.00 27.35
C ALA A 22 22.26 -21.08 27.48
N ARG A 23 22.52 -21.82 26.39
CA ARG A 23 23.78 -22.55 26.21
C ARG A 23 24.79 -21.59 25.59
N ALA A 24 25.92 -21.40 26.28
CA ALA A 24 27.03 -20.61 25.76
C ALA A 24 27.66 -21.27 24.52
N ASP A 25 27.96 -20.46 23.51
CA ASP A 25 28.70 -20.84 22.31
C ASP A 25 30.22 -20.61 22.55
N PRO A 26 31.15 -21.52 22.18
CA PRO A 26 32.55 -21.46 22.67
C PRO A 26 33.44 -20.37 22.07
N TRP A 27 32.94 -19.51 21.19
CA TRP A 27 33.74 -18.58 20.38
C TRP A 27 34.01 -17.22 21.05
N HIS A 28 34.28 -17.21 22.35
CA HIS A 28 34.61 -16.00 23.11
C HIS A 28 35.95 -16.16 23.86
N ASP A 29 37.04 -15.91 23.15
CA ASP A 29 38.26 -15.39 23.75
C ASP A 29 38.78 -14.23 22.90
N ALA A 30 38.61 -13.00 23.41
CA ALA A 30 38.94 -11.78 22.69
C ALA A 30 40.38 -11.38 23.00
N THR A 31 41.31 -11.64 22.07
CA THR A 31 42.68 -11.13 22.17
C THR A 31 42.70 -9.60 22.28
N PRO A 32 43.59 -8.99 23.10
CA PRO A 32 43.60 -7.55 23.31
C PRO A 32 43.76 -6.74 22.02
N VAL A 33 42.86 -5.77 21.80
CA VAL A 33 42.89 -4.86 20.65
C VAL A 33 44.17 -4.02 20.69
N THR A 34 44.95 -4.02 19.59
CA THR A 34 46.16 -3.20 19.49
C THR A 34 45.83 -1.70 19.37
N PRO A 35 46.68 -0.79 19.87
CA PRO A 35 46.35 0.64 19.95
C PRO A 35 45.97 1.32 18.63
N SER A 36 46.49 0.85 17.49
CA SER A 36 46.18 1.37 16.16
C SER A 36 44.73 1.10 15.73
N VAL A 37 44.18 -0.07 16.06
CA VAL A 37 42.80 -0.46 15.73
C VAL A 37 41.80 0.34 16.58
N ALA A 38 42.15 0.64 17.84
CA ALA A 38 41.33 1.47 18.71
C ALA A 38 41.24 2.93 18.21
N ALA A 39 42.34 3.50 17.71
CA ALA A 39 42.37 4.85 17.16
C ALA A 39 41.53 4.99 15.87
N ALA A 40 41.71 4.09 14.90
CA ALA A 40 40.92 4.07 13.66
C ALA A 40 39.42 3.87 13.94
N ARG A 41 39.07 3.03 14.93
CA ARG A 41 37.68 2.84 15.37
C ARG A 41 37.09 4.08 16.03
N ALA A 42 37.86 4.80 16.86
CA ALA A 42 37.39 6.03 17.50
C ALA A 42 37.12 7.14 16.47
N GLU A 43 37.98 7.29 15.46
CA GLU A 43 37.81 8.28 14.40
C GLU A 43 36.62 7.94 13.49
N LEU A 44 36.47 6.68 13.07
CA LEU A 44 35.33 6.24 12.26
C LEU A 44 33.99 6.30 13.02
N ALA A 45 33.97 5.96 14.32
CA ALA A 45 32.79 6.09 15.17
C ALA A 45 32.39 7.56 15.41
N ALA A 46 33.36 8.47 15.52
CA ALA A 46 33.09 9.91 15.61
C ALA A 46 32.48 10.45 14.31
N GLN A 47 32.99 10.04 13.15
CA GLN A 47 32.41 10.41 11.84
C GLN A 47 30.97 9.89 11.67
N LEU A 48 30.73 8.62 11.96
CA LEU A 48 29.39 8.01 11.92
C LEU A 48 28.39 8.66 12.91
N THR A 49 28.89 9.29 13.97
CA THR A 49 28.06 10.04 14.93
C THR A 49 27.70 11.43 14.40
N ALA A 50 28.62 12.11 13.70
CA ALA A 50 28.37 13.42 13.07
C ALA A 50 27.41 13.32 11.85
N GLU A 51 27.48 12.23 11.10
CA GLU A 51 26.60 11.96 9.95
C GLU A 51 25.11 11.81 10.35
N ARG A 52 24.80 11.58 11.64
CA ARG A 52 23.41 11.58 12.16
C ARG A 52 22.71 12.95 12.09
N THR A 53 23.46 14.04 11.92
CA THR A 53 22.93 15.41 12.01
C THR A 53 22.83 16.17 10.69
N THR A 54 23.41 15.66 9.59
CA THR A 54 23.46 16.40 8.31
C THR A 54 23.31 15.48 7.10
N ALA A 55 22.06 15.12 6.77
CA ALA A 55 21.73 14.51 5.48
C ALA A 55 21.64 15.60 4.40
N ALA A 56 22.78 15.98 3.82
CA ALA A 56 22.87 16.86 2.66
C ALA A 56 23.50 16.09 1.49
N LEU A 57 22.78 16.01 0.36
CA LEU A 57 23.23 15.34 -0.85
C LEU A 57 24.18 16.26 -1.63
N ALA A 58 25.44 15.84 -1.78
CA ALA A 58 26.45 16.48 -2.63
C ALA A 58 27.00 15.49 -3.66
N VAL A 59 27.39 16.02 -4.83
CA VAL A 59 27.84 15.23 -6.00
C VAL A 59 29.37 15.15 -5.99
N ALA A 60 29.92 13.95 -6.17
CA ALA A 60 31.36 13.70 -6.10
C ALA A 60 32.02 13.35 -7.46
N ALA A 61 33.16 13.98 -7.73
CA ALA A 61 34.21 13.55 -8.67
C ALA A 61 35.52 14.28 -8.29
N PRO A 62 36.74 13.73 -8.55
CA PRO A 62 37.04 12.50 -9.28
C PRO A 62 37.40 11.33 -8.34
N GLY A 63 36.71 10.21 -8.54
CA GLY A 63 36.96 8.93 -7.89
C GLY A 63 36.26 7.82 -8.68
N ASN A 64 36.17 6.62 -8.12
CA ASN A 64 35.58 5.46 -8.78
C ASN A 64 34.06 5.58 -9.06
N GLY A 65 33.40 6.66 -8.60
CA GLY A 65 31.94 6.87 -8.68
C GLY A 65 31.32 6.71 -10.07
N ALA A 66 31.94 7.24 -11.13
CA ALA A 66 31.40 7.10 -12.50
C ALA A 66 31.47 5.63 -12.98
N LEU A 67 32.52 4.91 -12.60
CA LEU A 67 32.71 3.51 -12.96
C LEU A 67 31.78 2.59 -12.13
N LEU A 68 31.59 2.89 -10.85
CA LEU A 68 30.58 2.29 -9.97
C LEU A 68 29.17 2.47 -10.57
N VAL A 69 28.75 3.70 -10.85
CA VAL A 69 27.44 3.98 -11.48
C VAL A 69 27.28 3.21 -12.80
N SER A 70 28.28 3.19 -13.68
CA SER A 70 28.18 2.55 -15.00
C SER A 70 28.23 1.01 -14.97
N SER A 71 28.80 0.40 -13.92
CA SER A 71 28.82 -1.05 -13.70
C SER A 71 27.56 -1.56 -13.01
N PHE A 72 26.99 -0.83 -12.05
CA PHE A 72 25.73 -1.23 -11.41
C PHE A 72 24.47 -0.87 -12.24
N THR A 73 24.52 0.14 -13.12
CA THR A 73 23.35 0.59 -13.92
C THR A 73 22.62 -0.54 -14.68
N PRO A 74 23.30 -1.47 -15.39
CA PRO A 74 22.63 -2.53 -16.16
C PRO A 74 21.77 -3.49 -15.34
N PHE A 75 21.97 -3.56 -14.02
CA PHE A 75 21.24 -4.46 -13.12
C PHE A 75 20.00 -3.83 -12.48
N LYS A 76 19.68 -2.55 -12.80
CA LYS A 76 18.39 -1.94 -12.46
C LYS A 76 17.24 -2.70 -13.15
N PRO A 77 16.15 -3.05 -12.45
CA PRO A 77 15.74 -2.54 -11.13
C PRO A 77 16.13 -3.41 -9.93
N PHE A 78 16.81 -4.55 -10.13
CA PHE A 78 17.17 -5.49 -9.05
C PHE A 78 18.20 -4.91 -8.07
N VAL A 79 19.01 -3.95 -8.54
CA VAL A 79 19.93 -3.16 -7.71
C VAL A 79 19.56 -1.69 -7.74
N ARG A 80 19.49 -1.06 -6.57
CA ARG A 80 19.54 0.40 -6.42
C ARG A 80 20.93 0.82 -5.98
N PHE A 81 21.26 2.07 -6.27
CA PHE A 81 22.43 2.70 -5.70
C PHE A 81 22.29 4.21 -5.67
N TYR A 82 23.03 4.83 -4.76
CA TYR A 82 23.20 6.26 -4.59
C TYR A 82 24.60 6.52 -4.02
N SER A 83 24.99 7.78 -3.83
CA SER A 83 26.29 8.13 -3.26
C SER A 83 26.22 9.41 -2.44
N ASP A 84 27.11 9.53 -1.46
CA ASP A 84 27.46 10.81 -0.83
C ASP A 84 28.89 11.24 -1.29
N GLU A 85 29.57 12.09 -0.52
CA GLU A 85 30.93 12.56 -0.82
C GLU A 85 32.01 11.48 -0.62
N LYS A 86 31.74 10.44 0.18
CA LYS A 86 32.69 9.40 0.60
C LYS A 86 32.39 8.02 0.01
N TYR A 87 31.12 7.64 -0.03
CA TYR A 87 30.67 6.28 -0.29
C TYR A 87 29.64 6.18 -1.42
N PHE A 88 29.76 5.10 -2.18
CA PHE A 88 28.71 4.55 -3.00
C PHE A 88 27.93 3.53 -2.18
N TYR A 89 26.61 3.66 -2.17
CA TYR A 89 25.69 2.78 -1.47
C TYR A 89 24.98 1.89 -2.47
N SER A 90 24.83 0.60 -2.16
CA SER A 90 24.07 -0.34 -2.98
C SER A 90 23.02 -1.06 -2.16
N GLU A 91 21.78 -1.06 -2.66
CA GLU A 91 20.65 -1.76 -2.08
C GLU A 91 20.14 -2.87 -3.01
N SER A 92 19.85 -4.04 -2.45
CA SER A 92 19.34 -5.20 -3.17
C SER A 92 18.57 -6.13 -2.22
N ASP A 93 17.79 -7.05 -2.77
CA ASP A 93 17.27 -8.21 -2.02
C ASP A 93 18.20 -9.45 -2.14
N SER A 94 19.40 -9.26 -2.72
CA SER A 94 20.40 -10.29 -3.04
C SER A 94 19.88 -11.47 -3.85
N MET A 95 18.72 -11.35 -4.53
CA MET A 95 18.20 -12.41 -5.39
C MET A 95 18.68 -12.25 -6.83
N PRO A 96 19.36 -13.26 -7.40
CA PRO A 96 19.74 -13.30 -8.80
C PRO A 96 18.61 -12.92 -9.77
N ASN A 97 18.94 -12.17 -10.81
CA ASN A 97 18.02 -11.94 -11.94
C ASN A 97 17.81 -13.29 -12.68
N PRO A 98 16.57 -13.82 -12.77
CA PRO A 98 16.31 -15.14 -13.34
C PRO A 98 16.59 -15.22 -14.85
N ALA A 99 16.66 -14.09 -15.56
CA ALA A 99 17.05 -14.07 -16.97
C ALA A 99 18.57 -14.21 -17.18
N LEU A 100 19.38 -13.78 -16.20
CA LEU A 100 20.85 -13.89 -16.23
C LEU A 100 21.34 -15.19 -15.57
N MET A 101 20.64 -15.63 -14.53
CA MET A 101 20.98 -16.80 -13.73
C MET A 101 19.82 -17.81 -13.64
N PRO A 102 19.35 -18.37 -14.78
CA PRO A 102 18.26 -19.35 -14.78
C PRO A 102 18.59 -20.66 -14.05
N ASN A 103 19.87 -21.04 -13.97
CA ASN A 103 20.33 -22.31 -13.38
C ASN A 103 20.89 -22.14 -11.95
N LEU A 104 20.32 -21.23 -11.16
CA LEU A 104 20.76 -20.95 -9.80
C LEU A 104 20.83 -22.23 -8.93
N MET A 105 21.81 -22.37 -8.04
CA MET A 105 22.07 -23.58 -7.23
C MET A 105 22.44 -24.85 -8.02
N VAL A 106 22.28 -24.91 -9.34
CA VAL A 106 22.56 -26.11 -10.15
C VAL A 106 24.06 -26.41 -10.17
N GLY A 107 24.43 -27.68 -10.00
CA GLY A 107 25.82 -28.14 -9.98
C GLY A 107 26.40 -28.34 -8.58
N ILE A 108 25.73 -27.84 -7.52
CA ILE A 108 26.15 -28.10 -6.13
C ILE A 108 26.04 -29.60 -5.82
N THR A 109 27.12 -30.17 -5.31
CA THR A 109 27.27 -31.60 -4.94
C THR A 109 27.58 -31.81 -3.44
N SER A 110 27.97 -30.75 -2.73
CA SER A 110 28.12 -30.72 -1.26
C SER A 110 27.07 -29.79 -0.66
N TRP A 111 25.81 -30.18 -0.67
CA TRP A 111 24.71 -29.30 -0.28
C TRP A 111 24.38 -29.37 1.22
N GLN A 112 24.31 -28.21 1.88
CA GLN A 112 23.94 -28.06 3.30
C GLN A 112 22.43 -27.86 3.53
N GLN A 113 21.57 -28.29 2.60
CA GLN A 113 20.11 -28.09 2.65
C GLN A 113 19.67 -26.62 2.83
N GLN A 114 20.42 -25.69 2.26
CA GLN A 114 20.10 -24.25 2.20
C GLN A 114 19.46 -23.87 0.87
N ILE A 115 18.53 -22.92 0.88
CA ILE A 115 17.72 -22.50 -0.28
C ILE A 115 17.83 -20.99 -0.49
N PRO A 116 17.85 -20.47 -1.74
CA PRO A 116 18.01 -19.03 -1.96
C PRO A 116 16.73 -18.29 -1.59
N VAL A 117 16.83 -17.41 -0.61
CA VAL A 117 15.72 -16.63 -0.03
C VAL A 117 16.14 -15.15 0.03
N PRO A 118 15.30 -14.20 -0.45
CA PRO A 118 15.57 -12.78 -0.42
C PRO A 118 16.03 -12.28 0.96
N VAL A 119 16.94 -11.33 0.94
CA VAL A 119 17.45 -10.62 2.11
C VAL A 119 17.04 -9.14 2.05
N ALA A 120 17.41 -8.36 3.06
CA ALA A 120 16.96 -6.98 3.20
C ALA A 120 18.14 -6.01 3.28
N TYR A 121 18.93 -5.89 2.21
CA TYR A 121 20.04 -4.94 2.13
C TYR A 121 19.53 -3.57 1.67
N PHE A 122 18.85 -2.85 2.56
CA PHE A 122 18.25 -1.53 2.29
C PHE A 122 18.60 -0.52 3.38
N GLY A 123 18.81 0.74 3.01
CA GLY A 123 19.20 1.82 3.92
C GLY A 123 18.11 2.22 4.93
N ASN A 124 16.85 1.88 4.65
CA ASN A 124 15.72 2.07 5.58
C ASN A 124 15.53 0.88 6.56
N VAL A 125 16.29 -0.20 6.40
CA VAL A 125 16.27 -1.36 7.32
C VAL A 125 17.40 -1.19 8.34
N THR A 126 17.12 -1.41 9.62
CA THR A 126 18.18 -1.44 10.65
C THR A 126 18.97 -2.74 10.55
N ASN A 127 20.30 -2.63 10.55
CA ASN A 127 21.23 -3.75 10.50
C ASN A 127 21.02 -4.67 11.72
N PRO A 128 20.73 -5.97 11.51
CA PRO A 128 20.45 -6.91 12.60
C PRO A 128 21.71 -7.41 13.32
N GLU A 129 22.87 -6.80 13.09
CA GLU A 129 24.09 -7.03 13.86
C GLU A 129 23.83 -6.88 15.36
N GLY A 130 24.18 -7.92 16.12
CA GLY A 130 23.88 -8.04 17.55
C GLY A 130 25.03 -7.55 18.44
N ASP A 131 26.27 -7.54 17.94
CA ASP A 131 27.42 -7.07 18.70
C ASP A 131 27.46 -5.54 18.72
N ARG A 132 27.21 -4.96 19.90
CA ARG A 132 27.26 -3.50 20.16
C ARG A 132 28.63 -2.87 19.92
N ALA A 133 29.69 -3.66 19.83
CA ALA A 133 31.05 -3.21 19.52
C ALA A 133 31.40 -3.34 18.03
N SER A 134 30.50 -3.84 17.17
CA SER A 134 30.57 -3.70 15.71
C SER A 134 30.12 -2.30 15.30
N LEU A 135 30.80 -1.68 14.33
CA LEU A 135 30.37 -0.38 13.78
C LEU A 135 29.05 -0.51 13.00
N GLY A 136 28.67 -1.72 12.58
CA GLY A 136 27.39 -2.02 11.95
C GLY A 136 26.18 -1.98 12.89
N PHE A 137 26.38 -2.05 14.22
CA PHE A 137 25.29 -2.13 15.19
C PHE A 137 24.35 -0.91 15.11
N GLY A 138 23.05 -1.16 14.86
CA GLY A 138 22.03 -0.12 14.76
C GLY A 138 22.17 0.84 13.58
N GLN A 139 23.01 0.51 12.59
CA GLN A 139 23.19 1.30 11.36
C GLN A 139 22.13 0.93 10.30
N PRO A 140 21.98 1.75 9.23
CA PRO A 140 21.37 1.32 7.96
C PRO A 140 21.99 0.02 7.41
N ASN A 141 21.15 -0.95 7.03
CA ASN A 141 21.55 -2.27 6.52
C ASN A 141 21.86 -2.24 5.02
N VAL A 142 22.75 -1.35 4.59
CA VAL A 142 23.07 -1.10 3.17
C VAL A 142 24.55 -1.35 2.90
N TRP A 143 24.88 -1.87 1.70
CA TRP A 143 26.28 -2.01 1.29
C TRP A 143 26.91 -0.64 1.07
N ARG A 144 28.17 -0.47 1.45
CA ARG A 144 28.94 0.76 1.29
C ARG A 144 30.28 0.43 0.65
N ILE A 145 30.67 1.20 -0.36
CA ILE A 145 31.93 1.06 -1.10
C ILE A 145 32.61 2.45 -1.13
N PRO A 146 33.87 2.61 -0.70
CA PRO A 146 34.59 3.87 -0.80
C PRO A 146 34.67 4.37 -2.25
N LEU A 147 34.30 5.65 -2.48
CA LEU A 147 34.44 6.31 -3.79
C LEU A 147 35.91 6.61 -4.13
N VAL A 148 36.72 6.84 -3.10
CA VAL A 148 38.15 7.11 -3.18
C VAL A 148 38.84 6.09 -2.27
N PRO A 149 39.32 4.95 -2.81
CA PRO A 149 40.01 3.95 -2.02
C PRO A 149 41.38 4.47 -1.53
N VAL A 150 41.80 4.02 -0.35
CA VAL A 150 43.07 4.41 0.28
C VAL A 150 43.96 3.17 0.42
N PRO A 151 45.13 3.08 -0.24
CA PRO A 151 46.04 1.95 -0.11
C PRO A 151 46.41 1.64 1.34
N ALA A 152 46.35 0.37 1.72
CA ALA A 152 46.73 -0.09 3.05
C ALA A 152 48.25 -0.12 3.19
N ALA A 153 48.78 0.49 4.26
CA ALA A 153 50.19 0.37 4.63
C ALA A 153 50.59 -1.09 4.97
N ALA A 154 49.61 -1.91 5.36
CA ALA A 154 49.74 -3.34 5.56
C ALA A 154 48.44 -4.05 5.08
N PRO A 155 48.39 -4.53 3.83
CA PRO A 155 47.26 -5.30 3.30
C PRO A 155 46.88 -6.49 4.19
N ILE A 156 45.58 -6.65 4.46
CA ILE A 156 45.09 -7.71 5.35
C ILE A 156 44.70 -8.93 4.48
N PRO A 157 45.33 -10.11 4.68
CA PRO A 157 45.11 -11.28 3.83
C PRO A 157 43.77 -11.98 4.10
N ILE A 158 43.06 -12.33 3.03
CA ILE A 158 41.80 -13.09 3.01
C ILE A 158 42.13 -14.58 3.26
N SER A 159 42.35 -14.91 4.53
CA SER A 159 43.01 -16.13 4.99
C SER A 159 42.34 -16.68 6.25
N ALA A 160 42.79 -17.82 6.78
CA ALA A 160 42.21 -18.38 8.00
C ALA A 160 42.32 -17.38 9.17
N GLY A 161 41.21 -17.11 9.86
CA GLY A 161 41.08 -16.07 10.89
C GLY A 161 40.70 -14.67 10.38
N ASN A 162 40.79 -14.39 9.08
CA ASN A 162 40.52 -13.08 8.49
C ASN A 162 39.38 -13.15 7.45
N PHE A 163 38.37 -12.30 7.61
CA PHE A 163 37.26 -12.18 6.65
C PHE A 163 36.57 -13.52 6.31
N GLN A 164 36.44 -14.44 7.28
CA GLN A 164 35.71 -15.71 7.12
C GLN A 164 34.21 -15.59 7.48
N ARG A 165 33.79 -14.40 7.92
CA ARG A 165 32.41 -14.00 8.18
C ARG A 165 32.10 -12.80 7.28
N GLY A 166 30.92 -12.79 6.67
CA GLY A 166 30.48 -11.69 5.81
C GLY A 166 31.24 -11.61 4.47
N ALA A 167 30.95 -10.54 3.74
CA ALA A 167 31.48 -10.30 2.41
C ALA A 167 32.88 -9.65 2.43
N VAL A 168 33.61 -9.85 1.34
CA VAL A 168 34.85 -9.13 1.01
C VAL A 168 34.70 -8.23 -0.23
N ALA A 169 33.70 -8.48 -1.05
CA ALA A 169 33.35 -7.67 -2.22
C ALA A 169 31.84 -7.70 -2.48
N LEU A 170 31.36 -6.80 -3.35
CA LEU A 170 29.98 -6.77 -3.85
C LEU A 170 30.01 -6.88 -5.37
N ALA A 171 29.27 -7.82 -5.93
CA ALA A 171 29.11 -7.95 -7.37
C ALA A 171 28.16 -6.86 -7.92
N ALA A 172 28.33 -6.51 -9.20
CA ALA A 172 27.57 -5.42 -9.83
C ALA A 172 26.05 -5.71 -9.93
N ASP A 173 25.66 -6.98 -9.82
CA ASP A 173 24.27 -7.45 -9.69
C ASP A 173 23.71 -7.34 -8.25
N GLY A 174 24.46 -6.73 -7.33
CA GLY A 174 24.04 -6.46 -5.96
C GLY A 174 24.14 -7.66 -5.01
N ILE A 175 24.81 -8.75 -5.43
CA ILE A 175 25.01 -9.94 -4.62
C ILE A 175 26.42 -9.91 -3.99
N PRO A 176 26.57 -10.16 -2.68
CA PRO A 176 27.87 -10.13 -2.04
C PRO A 176 28.76 -11.31 -2.47
N ILE A 177 30.07 -11.07 -2.45
CA ILE A 177 31.11 -12.07 -2.66
C ILE A 177 31.84 -12.27 -1.33
N PHE A 178 31.80 -13.50 -0.83
CA PHE A 178 32.43 -13.96 0.39
C PHE A 178 33.83 -14.52 0.08
N ASN A 179 34.61 -14.75 1.13
CA ASN A 179 35.92 -15.38 1.07
C ASN A 179 35.83 -16.75 0.36
N PRO A 180 36.71 -17.10 -0.61
CA PRO A 180 36.69 -18.41 -1.30
C PRO A 180 36.76 -19.62 -0.37
N ARG A 181 37.20 -19.42 0.88
CA ARG A 181 37.16 -20.42 1.95
C ARG A 181 35.91 -20.23 2.80
N ASN A 182 35.17 -21.32 2.99
CA ASN A 182 34.10 -21.38 3.97
C ASN A 182 34.63 -21.32 5.41
N ASN A 183 33.72 -21.33 6.40
CA ASN A 183 34.06 -21.25 7.83
C ASN A 183 34.88 -22.45 8.37
N THR A 184 35.01 -23.55 7.62
CA THR A 184 35.91 -24.67 7.96
C THR A 184 37.32 -24.50 7.38
N GLY A 185 37.58 -23.40 6.67
CA GLY A 185 38.86 -23.10 6.01
C GLY A 185 39.06 -23.80 4.65
N ARG A 186 38.12 -24.66 4.24
CA ARG A 186 38.09 -25.36 2.95
C ARG A 186 37.56 -24.44 1.85
N VAL A 187 38.11 -24.58 0.64
CA VAL A 187 37.69 -23.80 -0.53
C VAL A 187 36.37 -24.33 -1.07
N SER A 188 35.33 -23.49 -1.10
CA SER A 188 33.95 -23.89 -1.44
C SER A 188 33.83 -24.47 -2.85
N PHE A 189 34.59 -23.94 -3.81
CA PHE A 189 34.64 -24.43 -5.20
C PHE A 189 35.19 -25.86 -5.30
N GLU A 190 36.34 -26.13 -4.66
CA GLU A 190 37.05 -27.40 -4.73
C GLU A 190 36.28 -28.57 -4.11
N ILE A 191 35.34 -28.26 -3.21
CA ILE A 191 34.57 -29.24 -2.45
C ILE A 191 33.13 -29.38 -2.95
N GLY A 192 32.78 -28.72 -4.05
CA GLY A 192 31.48 -28.84 -4.71
C GLY A 192 30.32 -28.13 -4.00
N GLU A 193 30.61 -27.09 -3.19
CA GLU A 193 29.57 -26.27 -2.53
C GLU A 193 28.96 -25.21 -3.45
N LEU A 194 29.61 -24.88 -4.57
CA LEU A 194 29.20 -23.80 -5.47
C LEU A 194 28.40 -24.28 -6.69
N ASP A 195 27.50 -23.42 -7.15
CA ASP A 195 26.75 -23.60 -8.40
C ASP A 195 27.56 -23.15 -9.63
N VAL A 196 26.95 -23.30 -10.81
CA VAL A 196 27.54 -22.90 -12.11
C VAL A 196 27.90 -21.41 -12.22
N TYR A 197 27.42 -20.54 -11.33
CA TYR A 197 27.74 -19.12 -11.30
C TYR A 197 28.82 -18.76 -10.26
N GLY A 198 29.21 -19.73 -9.41
CA GLY A 198 30.23 -19.55 -8.38
C GLY A 198 29.68 -19.13 -7.01
N GLY A 199 28.40 -19.36 -6.73
CA GLY A 199 27.79 -19.03 -5.44
C GLY A 199 27.01 -20.18 -4.80
N HIS A 200 26.58 -19.95 -3.56
CA HIS A 200 25.71 -20.86 -2.82
C HIS A 200 24.89 -20.09 -1.78
N CYS A 201 24.03 -20.80 -1.04
CA CYS A 201 23.27 -20.22 0.07
C CYS A 201 23.98 -20.46 1.40
N GLY A 202 24.15 -19.39 2.18
CA GLY A 202 24.73 -19.40 3.52
C GLY A 202 23.83 -20.07 4.57
N ARG A 203 24.29 -20.05 5.82
CA ARG A 203 23.54 -20.61 6.97
C ARG A 203 22.20 -19.92 7.20
N ALA A 204 22.05 -18.69 6.69
CA ALA A 204 20.83 -17.91 6.75
C ALA A 204 20.09 -17.92 5.41
N ASP A 205 20.17 -18.95 4.56
CA ASP A 205 19.47 -18.99 3.25
C ASP A 205 19.78 -17.79 2.32
N ASP A 206 20.89 -17.10 2.58
CA ASP A 206 21.37 -15.93 1.85
C ASP A 206 22.25 -16.37 0.68
N TYR A 207 21.85 -16.07 -0.56
CA TYR A 207 22.67 -16.41 -1.71
C TYR A 207 23.84 -15.43 -1.87
N HIS A 208 25.06 -15.95 -1.97
CA HIS A 208 26.28 -15.17 -2.14
C HIS A 208 27.33 -15.93 -2.97
N TYR A 209 28.22 -15.19 -3.64
CA TYR A 209 29.33 -15.75 -4.40
C TYR A 209 30.53 -16.10 -3.51
N HIS A 210 31.36 -17.05 -3.93
CA HIS A 210 32.68 -17.34 -3.31
C HIS A 210 33.85 -17.17 -4.28
N ILE A 211 33.54 -16.99 -5.57
CA ILE A 211 34.51 -16.70 -6.64
C ILE A 211 33.99 -15.52 -7.46
N ALA A 212 34.87 -14.85 -8.21
CA ALA A 212 34.46 -13.72 -9.03
C ALA A 212 33.39 -14.14 -10.08
N PRO A 213 32.22 -13.48 -10.14
CA PRO A 213 31.10 -13.89 -11.00
C PRO A 213 31.32 -13.46 -12.46
N THR A 214 32.26 -14.12 -13.15
CA THR A 214 32.67 -13.76 -14.53
C THR A 214 31.57 -13.89 -15.57
N HIS A 215 30.45 -14.54 -15.25
CA HIS A 215 29.27 -14.56 -16.12
C HIS A 215 28.66 -13.15 -16.31
N LEU A 216 28.86 -12.22 -15.36
CA LEU A 216 28.39 -10.83 -15.47
C LEU A 216 29.10 -10.05 -16.60
N THR A 217 30.27 -10.49 -17.06
CA THR A 217 30.95 -9.94 -18.25
C THR A 217 30.07 -10.02 -19.50
N ALA A 218 29.11 -10.96 -19.60
CA ALA A 218 28.15 -11.02 -20.71
C ALA A 218 27.20 -9.82 -20.77
N VAL A 219 26.96 -9.14 -19.64
CA VAL A 219 26.13 -7.92 -19.54
C VAL A 219 26.99 -6.66 -19.59
N LEU A 220 28.18 -6.73 -18.99
CA LEU A 220 29.04 -5.57 -18.74
C LEU A 220 30.10 -5.30 -19.80
N GLY A 221 30.49 -6.33 -20.56
CA GLY A 221 31.73 -6.33 -21.32
C GLY A 221 32.96 -6.35 -20.41
N ASN A 222 34.16 -6.29 -21.01
CA ASN A 222 35.42 -6.26 -20.25
C ASN A 222 35.69 -4.89 -19.62
N ALA A 223 35.26 -3.80 -20.27
CA ALA A 223 35.54 -2.42 -19.89
C ALA A 223 34.85 -1.93 -18.60
N LYS A 224 34.12 -2.80 -17.90
CA LYS A 224 33.44 -2.49 -16.64
C LYS A 224 33.72 -3.56 -15.60
N PRO A 225 33.94 -3.18 -14.33
CA PRO A 225 34.12 -4.14 -13.25
C PRO A 225 32.88 -5.02 -13.08
N ILE A 226 33.09 -6.33 -12.93
CA ILE A 226 32.04 -7.30 -12.59
C ILE A 226 31.66 -7.25 -11.10
N ALA A 227 32.59 -6.76 -10.28
CA ALA A 227 32.42 -6.58 -8.85
C ALA A 227 33.35 -5.47 -8.31
N TRP A 228 33.19 -5.15 -7.04
CA TRP A 228 33.95 -4.14 -6.32
C TRP A 228 34.32 -4.65 -4.95
N ALA A 229 35.59 -4.59 -4.59
CA ALA A 229 36.05 -4.92 -3.25
C ALA A 229 35.53 -3.87 -2.25
N LEU A 230 35.28 -4.30 -1.01
CA LEU A 230 34.78 -3.39 0.04
C LEU A 230 35.82 -2.33 0.48
N ASP A 231 37.06 -2.41 -0.01
CA ASP A 231 38.09 -1.38 0.12
C ASP A 231 37.99 -0.24 -0.91
N GLY A 232 37.11 -0.39 -1.92
CA GLY A 232 36.83 0.59 -2.96
C GLY A 232 37.53 0.35 -4.31
N TYR A 233 38.32 -0.72 -4.47
CA TYR A 233 38.95 -1.07 -5.76
C TYR A 233 38.06 -1.99 -6.63
N PRO A 234 38.08 -1.82 -7.97
CA PRO A 234 37.28 -2.64 -8.87
C PRO A 234 37.86 -4.04 -9.06
N ILE A 235 36.98 -4.98 -9.42
CA ILE A 235 37.29 -6.37 -9.75
C ILE A 235 36.81 -6.66 -11.17
N TYR A 236 37.73 -7.02 -12.06
CA TYR A 236 37.46 -7.36 -13.45
C TYR A 236 37.43 -8.88 -13.69
N GLY A 237 37.05 -9.28 -14.92
CA GLY A 237 37.07 -10.68 -15.37
C GLY A 237 38.49 -11.21 -15.63
N TYR A 238 38.61 -12.23 -16.48
CA TYR A 238 39.89 -12.89 -16.79
C TYR A 238 40.85 -12.07 -17.67
N VAL A 239 40.43 -10.92 -18.18
CA VAL A 239 41.14 -10.06 -19.13
C VAL A 239 41.13 -8.62 -18.65
N GLU A 240 42.03 -7.81 -19.19
CA GLU A 240 42.10 -6.36 -18.94
C GLU A 240 40.82 -5.63 -19.41
N PRO A 241 40.54 -4.41 -18.92
CA PRO A 241 39.41 -3.60 -19.35
C PRO A 241 39.29 -3.34 -20.86
N ASP A 242 40.39 -3.27 -21.62
CA ASP A 242 40.38 -3.20 -23.10
C ASP A 242 40.18 -4.55 -23.79
N GLY A 243 40.15 -5.65 -23.04
CA GLY A 243 40.10 -7.02 -23.54
C GLY A 243 41.47 -7.63 -23.86
N SER A 244 42.58 -6.94 -23.57
CA SER A 244 43.92 -7.52 -23.69
C SER A 244 44.19 -8.59 -22.62
N ALA A 245 45.23 -9.40 -22.82
CA ALA A 245 45.57 -10.47 -21.89
C ALA A 245 46.00 -9.90 -20.53
N ARG A 246 45.43 -10.44 -19.45
CA ARG A 246 45.67 -9.97 -18.08
C ARG A 246 47.17 -9.95 -17.74
N GLN A 247 47.63 -8.86 -17.15
CA GLN A 247 48.98 -8.71 -16.64
C GLN A 247 49.27 -9.67 -15.46
N SER A 248 50.53 -9.66 -15.01
CA SER A 248 50.94 -10.42 -13.83
C SER A 248 50.39 -9.77 -12.57
N LEU A 249 49.54 -10.51 -11.86
CA LEU A 249 48.99 -10.08 -10.58
C LEU A 249 50.06 -10.09 -9.49
N ASP A 250 49.95 -9.15 -8.56
CA ASP A 250 50.72 -9.10 -7.34
C ASP A 250 50.23 -10.13 -6.29
N ARG A 251 50.72 -9.98 -5.06
CA ARG A 251 50.37 -10.85 -3.93
C ARG A 251 48.96 -10.60 -3.35
N ASP A 252 48.38 -9.43 -3.62
CA ASP A 252 47.07 -9.03 -3.08
C ASP A 252 45.96 -9.52 -4.03
N GLY A 253 46.29 -9.74 -5.32
CA GLY A 253 45.42 -10.31 -6.34
C GLY A 253 45.00 -9.34 -7.45
N GLY A 254 45.71 -8.22 -7.56
CA GLY A 254 45.49 -7.19 -8.55
C GLY A 254 46.80 -6.72 -9.18
N HIS A 255 46.73 -5.60 -9.90
CA HIS A 255 47.90 -4.86 -10.37
C HIS A 255 47.54 -3.39 -10.55
N ASP A 256 48.53 -2.49 -10.52
CA ASP A 256 48.40 -1.17 -11.15
C ASP A 256 48.80 -1.30 -12.61
N HIS A 257 47.82 -1.16 -13.51
CA HIS A 257 48.02 -1.30 -14.95
C HIS A 257 48.76 -0.08 -15.54
N GLY A 258 48.80 1.05 -14.83
CA GLY A 258 49.19 2.35 -15.38
C GLY A 258 48.11 2.93 -16.32
N ASN A 259 48.51 3.84 -17.20
CA ASN A 259 47.67 4.47 -18.24
C ASN A 259 46.34 5.11 -17.76
N GLY A 260 46.21 5.38 -16.45
CA GLY A 260 45.04 6.04 -15.86
C GLY A 260 43.91 5.12 -15.39
N TRP A 261 44.08 3.79 -15.41
CA TRP A 261 43.11 2.85 -14.83
C TRP A 261 43.37 2.56 -13.35
N GLY A 262 44.61 2.75 -12.90
CA GLY A 262 45.03 2.53 -11.52
C GLY A 262 44.98 1.06 -11.09
N TYR A 263 45.09 0.85 -9.78
CA TYR A 263 45.06 -0.47 -9.18
C TYR A 263 43.67 -1.13 -9.30
N HIS A 264 43.65 -2.41 -9.70
CA HIS A 264 42.43 -3.22 -9.76
C HIS A 264 42.70 -4.72 -9.65
N TYR A 265 41.71 -5.45 -9.14
CA TYR A 265 41.75 -6.90 -9.00
C TYR A 265 41.17 -7.62 -10.21
N HIS A 266 41.45 -8.92 -10.33
CA HIS A 266 40.90 -9.77 -11.38
C HIS A 266 40.42 -11.13 -10.89
N ALA A 267 39.45 -11.69 -11.61
CA ALA A 267 39.20 -13.13 -11.60
C ALA A 267 40.46 -13.90 -12.05
N ARG A 268 40.79 -14.97 -11.32
CA ARG A 268 41.92 -15.87 -11.62
C ARG A 268 41.44 -17.11 -12.38
N GLY A 269 42.22 -17.49 -13.39
CA GLY A 269 41.82 -18.47 -14.40
C GLY A 269 41.69 -17.84 -15.79
N SER A 270 40.93 -18.51 -16.67
CA SER A 270 40.63 -18.06 -18.03
C SER A 270 39.34 -18.70 -18.55
N VAL A 271 38.78 -18.20 -19.65
CA VAL A 271 37.61 -18.82 -20.32
C VAL A 271 37.89 -20.28 -20.73
N ALA A 272 39.13 -20.61 -21.11
CA ALA A 272 39.50 -21.95 -21.56
C ALA A 272 39.79 -22.93 -20.40
N THR A 273 40.23 -22.43 -19.25
CA THR A 273 40.64 -23.26 -18.10
C THR A 273 39.66 -23.22 -16.93
N GLY A 274 38.64 -22.35 -16.99
CA GLY A 274 37.76 -22.06 -15.87
C GLY A 274 38.44 -21.26 -14.75
N PRO A 275 37.74 -21.10 -13.60
CA PRO A 275 38.27 -20.46 -12.39
C PRO A 275 39.45 -21.24 -11.80
N GLN A 276 40.48 -20.53 -11.33
CA GLN A 276 41.68 -21.13 -10.73
C GLN A 276 41.97 -20.54 -9.36
N ASN A 277 42.23 -21.38 -8.35
CA ASN A 277 42.63 -20.99 -6.99
C ASN A 277 43.82 -20.00 -7.04
N PRO A 278 43.79 -18.87 -6.31
CA PRO A 278 42.80 -18.44 -5.29
C PRO A 278 41.57 -17.65 -5.81
N TYR A 279 41.21 -17.80 -7.07
CA TYR A 279 39.97 -17.35 -7.73
C TYR A 279 39.80 -15.85 -7.94
N PHE A 280 40.25 -14.99 -7.03
CA PHE A 280 40.40 -13.54 -7.24
C PHE A 280 41.43 -12.93 -6.27
N MET A 281 40.95 -12.28 -5.21
CA MET A 281 41.72 -11.57 -4.19
C MET A 281 42.36 -12.50 -3.16
N GLU A 282 43.56 -12.14 -2.72
CA GLU A 282 44.29 -12.77 -1.61
C GLU A 282 44.46 -11.84 -0.41
N ALA A 283 44.40 -10.52 -0.62
CA ALA A 283 44.40 -9.52 0.43
C ALA A 283 43.58 -8.28 0.02
N PHE A 284 43.17 -7.48 0.99
CA PHE A 284 42.71 -6.11 0.73
C PHE A 284 43.91 -5.19 0.56
N HIS A 285 44.13 -4.75 -0.69
CA HIS A 285 45.07 -3.72 -1.08
C HIS A 285 44.70 -2.35 -0.47
N GLY A 286 43.41 -2.05 -0.34
CA GLY A 286 42.93 -0.84 0.33
C GLY A 286 42.63 -1.03 1.83
N THR A 287 42.47 0.09 2.53
CA THR A 287 42.29 0.12 3.99
C THR A 287 40.88 -0.32 4.39
N VAL A 288 40.80 -1.37 5.20
CA VAL A 288 39.55 -1.89 5.80
C VAL A 288 39.73 -2.19 7.28
N VAL A 289 38.63 -2.22 8.04
CA VAL A 289 38.61 -2.72 9.43
C VAL A 289 38.17 -4.19 9.42
N ASN A 290 39.03 -5.09 9.89
CA ASN A 290 38.62 -6.46 10.24
C ASN A 290 38.14 -6.48 11.70
N TYR A 291 36.87 -6.79 11.92
CA TYR A 291 36.31 -6.97 13.26
C TYR A 291 35.40 -8.20 13.29
N GLY A 292 35.54 -9.06 14.31
CA GLY A 292 34.77 -10.30 14.40
C GLY A 292 34.89 -11.21 13.17
N GLY A 293 35.99 -11.11 12.42
CA GLY A 293 36.23 -11.86 11.20
C GLY A 293 35.48 -11.35 9.95
N GLN A 294 35.00 -10.11 9.93
CA GLN A 294 34.31 -9.47 8.79
C GLN A 294 34.81 -8.03 8.54
N VAL A 295 34.55 -7.46 7.36
CA VAL A 295 34.73 -6.01 7.11
C VAL A 295 33.70 -5.21 7.90
N ASP A 296 34.11 -4.18 8.65
CA ASP A 296 33.26 -3.44 9.58
C ASP A 296 33.25 -1.92 9.30
N PRO A 297 32.08 -1.26 9.13
CA PRO A 297 30.73 -1.81 9.12
C PRO A 297 30.36 -2.50 7.79
N GLN A 298 29.54 -3.55 7.87
CA GLN A 298 28.83 -4.12 6.70
C GLN A 298 27.39 -4.50 7.07
N PRO A 299 26.45 -4.58 6.11
CA PRO A 299 25.11 -5.09 6.36
C PRO A 299 25.14 -6.57 6.74
N THR A 300 24.15 -7.02 7.50
CA THR A 300 24.02 -8.42 7.92
C THR A 300 22.60 -8.95 7.68
N VAL A 301 22.42 -10.27 7.84
CA VAL A 301 21.15 -10.95 7.57
C VAL A 301 20.79 -11.92 8.71
N GLY A 302 19.53 -11.85 9.15
CA GLY A 302 18.96 -12.81 10.11
C GLY A 302 18.50 -14.10 9.42
N SER A 303 18.72 -15.23 10.08
CA SER A 303 18.17 -16.52 9.62
C SER A 303 16.65 -16.53 9.73
N SER A 304 15.96 -16.97 8.68
CA SER A 304 14.49 -17.14 8.66
C SER A 304 14.04 -18.48 9.25
N ARG A 305 14.92 -19.48 9.24
CA ARG A 305 14.68 -20.85 9.72
C ARG A 305 15.98 -21.45 10.28
N PRO A 306 15.92 -22.59 11.00
CA PRO A 306 17.13 -23.34 11.37
C PRO A 306 17.94 -23.77 10.15
N ALA A 307 19.27 -23.68 10.28
CA ALA A 307 20.20 -24.11 9.24
C ALA A 307 20.05 -25.61 8.94
N GLY A 308 20.16 -25.98 7.67
CA GLY A 308 20.11 -27.37 7.22
C GLY A 308 21.35 -28.19 7.61
N ALA A 309 21.22 -29.51 7.52
CA ALA A 309 22.35 -30.45 7.66
C ALA A 309 22.98 -30.73 6.28
N PRO A 310 24.27 -31.14 6.22
CA PRO A 310 24.88 -31.65 4.99
C PRO A 310 24.17 -32.92 4.50
N LEU A 311 23.71 -32.92 3.25
CA LEU A 311 23.07 -34.08 2.61
C LEU A 311 24.06 -34.79 1.68
N GLY A 312 24.69 -35.84 2.21
CA GLY A 312 25.69 -36.62 1.47
C GLY A 312 25.14 -37.29 0.22
N GLY A 313 25.86 -37.16 -0.90
CA GLY A 313 25.45 -37.73 -2.19
C GLY A 313 24.31 -36.97 -2.89
N ALA A 314 23.95 -35.78 -2.41
CA ALA A 314 23.04 -34.89 -3.13
C ALA A 314 23.71 -34.26 -4.36
N THR A 315 22.94 -34.02 -5.42
CA THR A 315 23.36 -33.16 -6.53
C THR A 315 22.17 -32.32 -6.98
N ILE A 316 22.30 -31.00 -6.97
CA ILE A 316 21.23 -30.09 -7.41
C ILE A 316 21.22 -30.03 -8.94
N THR A 317 20.09 -30.41 -9.54
CA THR A 317 19.95 -30.63 -11.00
C THR A 317 19.07 -29.60 -11.69
N ALA A 318 18.17 -28.93 -10.98
CA ALA A 318 17.37 -27.83 -11.53
C ALA A 318 16.92 -26.86 -10.44
N PHE A 319 16.68 -25.61 -10.85
CA PHE A 319 16.03 -24.59 -10.04
C PHE A 319 15.07 -23.81 -10.91
N SER A 320 13.92 -23.41 -10.37
CA SER A 320 12.97 -22.57 -11.09
C SER A 320 12.20 -21.64 -10.16
N ARG A 321 11.70 -20.54 -10.73
CA ARG A 321 10.80 -19.58 -10.10
C ARG A 321 9.46 -19.62 -10.83
N PRO A 322 8.56 -20.57 -10.52
CA PRO A 322 7.28 -20.70 -11.23
C PRO A 322 6.38 -19.46 -11.13
N ALA A 323 6.53 -18.67 -10.07
CA ALA A 323 5.91 -17.36 -9.89
C ALA A 323 6.79 -16.48 -9.00
N THR A 324 6.44 -15.20 -8.86
CA THR A 324 7.06 -14.31 -7.86
C THR A 324 6.95 -14.92 -6.47
N ASP A 325 8.03 -14.85 -5.70
CA ASP A 325 8.13 -15.42 -4.34
C ASP A 325 7.79 -16.91 -4.21
N GLN A 326 7.70 -17.66 -5.32
CA GLN A 326 7.57 -19.12 -5.37
C GLN A 326 8.77 -19.75 -6.07
N TYR A 327 9.27 -20.83 -5.50
CA TYR A 327 10.54 -21.42 -5.90
C TYR A 327 10.47 -22.95 -5.87
N VAL A 328 11.18 -23.60 -6.80
CA VAL A 328 11.37 -25.05 -6.82
C VAL A 328 12.84 -25.36 -7.03
N LEU A 329 13.42 -26.15 -6.13
CA LEU A 329 14.77 -26.69 -6.23
C LEU A 329 14.66 -28.21 -6.40
N THR A 330 15.18 -28.76 -7.48
CA THR A 330 15.23 -30.20 -7.75
C THR A 330 16.64 -30.72 -7.55
N TYR A 331 16.78 -31.80 -6.81
CA TYR A 331 18.05 -32.46 -6.54
C TYR A 331 17.90 -33.97 -6.66
N THR A 332 19.02 -34.68 -6.80
CA THR A 332 19.06 -36.14 -6.80
C THR A 332 19.88 -36.66 -5.63
N VAL A 333 19.51 -37.83 -5.09
CA VAL A 333 20.32 -38.60 -4.14
C VAL A 333 20.31 -40.05 -4.62
N GLY A 334 21.48 -40.64 -4.87
CA GLY A 334 21.58 -42.00 -5.41
C GLY A 334 20.86 -42.20 -6.76
N GLY A 335 20.71 -41.13 -7.56
CA GLY A 335 19.99 -41.12 -8.83
C GLY A 335 18.46 -40.94 -8.73
N ILE A 336 17.88 -40.95 -7.52
CA ILE A 336 16.46 -40.68 -7.29
C ILE A 336 16.25 -39.16 -7.18
N ALA A 337 15.24 -38.61 -7.87
CA ALA A 337 14.92 -37.19 -7.85
C ALA A 337 13.99 -36.80 -6.69
N TYR A 338 14.27 -35.63 -6.10
CA TYR A 338 13.57 -35.01 -4.98
C TYR A 338 13.36 -33.52 -5.27
N GLN A 339 12.41 -32.90 -4.57
CA GLN A 339 12.12 -31.47 -4.73
C GLN A 339 11.99 -30.75 -3.38
N VAL A 340 12.49 -29.52 -3.32
CA VAL A 340 12.08 -28.52 -2.33
C VAL A 340 11.22 -27.50 -3.04
N ARG A 341 9.98 -27.34 -2.60
CA ARG A 341 9.08 -26.28 -3.05
C ARG A 341 8.96 -25.29 -1.90
N TYR A 342 9.11 -24.01 -2.17
CA TYR A 342 8.96 -23.01 -1.12
C TYR A 342 8.36 -21.72 -1.63
N SER A 343 7.63 -21.04 -0.75
CA SER A 343 6.94 -19.80 -1.04
C SER A 343 7.09 -18.81 0.10
N ILE A 344 7.23 -17.53 -0.24
CA ILE A 344 7.33 -16.44 0.73
C ILE A 344 6.01 -15.67 0.72
N ASP A 345 5.42 -15.54 1.89
CA ASP A 345 4.32 -14.61 2.15
C ASP A 345 4.90 -13.36 2.80
N ARG A 346 4.89 -12.23 2.09
CA ARG A 346 5.40 -10.94 2.61
C ARG A 346 4.40 -10.22 3.53
N VAL A 347 3.12 -10.60 3.52
CA VAL A 347 2.08 -10.05 4.40
C VAL A 347 2.15 -10.74 5.77
N ALA A 348 2.07 -12.07 5.81
CA ALA A 348 2.28 -12.85 7.04
C ALA A 348 3.76 -12.90 7.47
N LYS A 349 4.67 -12.37 6.65
CA LYS A 349 6.13 -12.43 6.81
C LYS A 349 6.61 -13.85 7.11
N SER A 350 6.19 -14.79 6.28
CA SER A 350 6.46 -16.21 6.45
C SER A 350 7.13 -16.85 5.22
N LEU A 351 7.83 -17.95 5.47
CA LEU A 351 8.42 -18.84 4.46
C LEU A 351 7.83 -20.24 4.69
N ALA A 352 7.01 -20.71 3.76
CA ALA A 352 6.56 -22.09 3.71
C ALA A 352 7.56 -22.92 2.90
N VAL A 353 8.02 -24.05 3.44
CA VAL A 353 8.97 -24.98 2.80
C VAL A 353 8.41 -26.39 2.82
N GLN A 354 8.27 -26.97 1.64
CA GLN A 354 7.79 -28.32 1.38
C GLN A 354 8.93 -29.19 0.83
N TRP A 355 9.30 -30.22 1.58
CA TRP A 355 10.26 -31.24 1.17
C TRP A 355 9.50 -32.41 0.57
N GLY A 356 9.54 -32.52 -0.76
CA GLY A 356 8.89 -33.57 -1.54
C GLY A 356 9.84 -34.74 -1.83
N SER A 357 9.38 -35.94 -1.48
CA SER A 357 9.99 -37.22 -1.86
C SER A 357 9.03 -38.00 -2.79
N PRO A 358 9.52 -39.01 -3.54
CA PRO A 358 8.66 -39.91 -4.29
C PRO A 358 7.59 -40.64 -3.45
N SER A 359 7.75 -40.69 -2.13
CA SER A 359 6.87 -41.37 -1.17
C SER A 359 5.99 -40.43 -0.32
N GLY A 360 6.08 -39.11 -0.50
CA GLY A 360 5.29 -38.14 0.26
C GLY A 360 6.00 -36.81 0.52
N THR A 361 5.27 -35.84 1.08
CA THR A 361 5.71 -34.45 1.28
C THR A 361 5.65 -34.06 2.77
N ALA A 362 6.69 -33.41 3.28
CA ALA A 362 6.68 -32.77 4.60
C ALA A 362 6.71 -31.25 4.45
N SER A 363 5.86 -30.52 5.18
CA SER A 363 5.74 -29.06 5.11
C SER A 363 6.05 -28.40 6.44
N ASN A 364 6.79 -27.30 6.43
CA ASN A 364 7.03 -26.42 7.58
C ASN A 364 6.80 -24.97 7.17
N THR A 365 6.35 -24.12 8.11
CA THR A 365 6.23 -22.67 7.89
C THR A 365 7.02 -21.94 8.97
N TYR A 366 7.82 -20.97 8.57
CA TYR A 366 8.69 -20.18 9.45
C TYR A 366 8.32 -18.70 9.34
N THR A 367 8.19 -17.98 10.45
CA THR A 367 7.84 -16.55 10.49
C THR A 367 9.03 -15.70 10.96
N THR A 368 9.23 -14.53 10.35
CA THR A 368 10.30 -13.60 10.74
C THR A 368 9.87 -12.15 10.57
N ALA A 369 10.01 -11.34 11.62
CA ALA A 369 9.50 -9.97 11.64
C ALA A 369 10.21 -8.99 10.68
N SER A 370 11.46 -9.30 10.29
CA SER A 370 12.39 -8.34 9.66
C SER A 370 12.81 -8.68 8.23
N ARG A 371 12.75 -9.95 7.81
CA ARG A 371 13.35 -10.36 6.52
C ARG A 371 12.44 -10.18 5.31
N TYR A 372 11.14 -10.45 5.46
CA TYR A 372 10.17 -10.47 4.36
C TYR A 372 9.39 -9.16 4.25
N GLY A 373 10.09 -8.03 4.38
CA GLY A 373 9.48 -6.70 4.28
C GLY A 373 8.91 -6.40 2.89
N TYR A 374 7.96 -5.45 2.86
CA TYR A 374 7.39 -4.89 1.62
C TYR A 374 8.48 -4.26 0.75
N TYR A 375 8.29 -4.28 -0.57
CA TYR A 375 9.26 -3.79 -1.55
C TYR A 375 9.52 -2.27 -1.39
N PRO A 376 10.67 -1.81 -0.88
CA PRO A 376 10.86 -0.43 -0.42
C PRO A 376 11.25 0.54 -1.56
N MET A 377 10.71 0.33 -2.76
CA MET A 377 11.07 1.06 -4.00
C MET A 377 9.93 1.89 -4.59
N ALA A 378 9.00 2.35 -3.75
CA ALA A 378 7.96 3.27 -4.15
C ALA A 378 8.51 4.67 -4.51
N PRO A 379 7.86 5.42 -5.42
CA PRO A 379 7.96 6.87 -5.42
C PRO A 379 7.55 7.47 -4.07
N ALA A 380 8.04 8.68 -3.76
CA ALA A 380 7.44 9.47 -2.70
C ALA A 380 6.04 9.90 -3.13
N SER A 381 5.05 9.75 -2.25
CA SER A 381 3.66 10.12 -2.50
C SER A 381 2.97 10.51 -1.17
N LEU A 382 1.79 11.14 -1.28
CA LEU A 382 1.02 11.63 -0.14
C LEU A 382 0.23 10.48 0.50
N ALA A 383 0.14 10.46 1.82
CA ALA A 383 -0.65 9.46 2.55
C ALA A 383 -2.16 9.49 2.20
N LYS A 384 -2.66 10.60 1.66
CA LYS A 384 -3.99 10.70 1.04
C LYS A 384 -3.91 11.59 -0.19
N LEU A 385 -4.60 11.16 -1.25
CA LEU A 385 -4.73 11.93 -2.49
C LEU A 385 -6.10 12.63 -2.49
N PRO A 386 -6.16 13.98 -2.59
CA PRO A 386 -7.42 14.67 -2.84
C PRO A 386 -7.87 14.43 -4.28
N ASP A 387 -9.18 14.49 -4.51
CA ASP A 387 -9.76 14.47 -5.84
C ASP A 387 -9.42 15.79 -6.58
N THR A 388 -9.71 15.85 -7.88
CA THR A 388 -9.51 17.07 -8.67
C THR A 388 -10.57 18.14 -8.39
N GLY A 389 -11.71 17.73 -7.79
CA GLY A 389 -12.88 18.56 -7.55
C GLY A 389 -13.68 18.87 -8.81
N GLN A 390 -13.50 18.11 -9.90
CA GLN A 390 -14.29 18.18 -11.13
C GLN A 390 -15.77 17.85 -10.86
N THR A 391 -16.68 18.64 -11.42
CA THR A 391 -18.14 18.51 -11.22
C THR A 391 -18.94 18.82 -12.50
N PHE A 392 -18.29 18.70 -13.66
CA PHE A 392 -18.94 18.82 -14.96
C PHE A 392 -18.69 17.54 -15.73
N ASP A 393 -19.71 17.08 -16.44
CA ASP A 393 -19.61 15.88 -17.26
C ASP A 393 -19.08 16.30 -18.63
N ALA A 394 -17.97 15.71 -19.06
CA ALA A 394 -17.40 15.89 -20.38
C ALA A 394 -18.01 14.92 -21.42
N THR A 395 -18.62 13.83 -20.96
CA THR A 395 -19.12 12.75 -21.80
C THR A 395 -20.37 12.10 -21.18
N PRO A 396 -21.30 11.54 -21.97
CA PRO A 396 -22.39 10.70 -21.44
C PRO A 396 -21.93 9.28 -21.06
N ILE A 397 -20.62 9.01 -21.05
CA ILE A 397 -20.03 7.70 -20.75
C ILE A 397 -19.54 7.71 -19.30
N PHE A 398 -20.19 6.92 -18.46
CA PHE A 398 -19.81 6.75 -17.06
C PHE A 398 -18.36 6.25 -16.90
N GLY A 399 -17.69 6.74 -15.86
CA GLY A 399 -16.32 6.41 -15.47
C GLY A 399 -15.39 7.62 -15.43
N GLU A 400 -15.89 8.83 -15.74
CA GLU A 400 -15.07 10.06 -15.75
C GLU A 400 -14.91 10.64 -14.33
N ASP A 401 -14.05 11.65 -14.17
CA ASP A 401 -13.68 12.16 -12.83
C ASP A 401 -14.87 12.83 -12.10
N SER A 402 -15.89 13.33 -12.81
CA SER A 402 -17.12 13.86 -12.19
C SER A 402 -18.06 12.78 -11.65
N ASP A 403 -17.99 11.55 -12.16
CA ASP A 403 -18.79 10.41 -11.67
C ASP A 403 -18.34 9.93 -10.28
N TYR A 404 -17.11 10.29 -9.88
CA TYR A 404 -16.47 9.82 -8.66
C TYR A 404 -16.26 10.96 -7.64
N THR A 405 -16.64 10.70 -6.39
CA THR A 405 -16.33 11.58 -5.25
C THR A 405 -15.81 10.71 -4.12
N ILE A 406 -14.51 10.77 -3.87
CA ILE A 406 -13.79 9.86 -2.97
C ILE A 406 -13.13 10.64 -1.84
N ASN A 407 -12.34 11.65 -2.19
CA ASN A 407 -11.66 12.59 -1.30
C ASN A 407 -11.84 14.03 -1.81
N PRO A 408 -13.08 14.57 -1.87
CA PRO A 408 -13.33 15.90 -2.43
C PRO A 408 -12.50 16.99 -1.74
N PRO A 409 -11.95 17.98 -2.49
CA PRO A 409 -11.14 19.04 -1.91
C PRO A 409 -11.83 19.76 -0.74
N SER A 410 -11.22 19.71 0.44
CA SER A 410 -11.77 20.25 1.68
C SER A 410 -10.72 21.10 2.38
N TYR A 411 -11.09 22.33 2.72
CA TYR A 411 -10.17 23.34 3.25
C TYR A 411 -10.76 24.05 4.47
N THR A 412 -9.88 24.41 5.41
CA THR A 412 -10.21 25.22 6.59
C THR A 412 -9.34 26.48 6.60
N ASP A 413 -9.98 27.64 6.54
CA ASP A 413 -9.32 28.94 6.72
C ASP A 413 -9.25 29.29 8.21
N HIS A 414 -8.04 29.50 8.73
CA HIS A 414 -7.83 29.83 10.15
C HIS A 414 -7.90 31.34 10.43
N GLY A 415 -8.14 32.18 9.42
CA GLY A 415 -8.25 33.64 9.57
C GLY A 415 -6.91 34.35 9.87
N ASN A 416 -5.84 33.61 10.08
CA ASN A 416 -4.48 34.08 10.42
C ASN A 416 -3.51 34.08 9.22
N GLY A 417 -4.03 33.95 8.00
CA GLY A 417 -3.23 33.82 6.77
C GLY A 417 -2.84 32.39 6.39
N THR A 418 -3.35 31.37 7.10
CA THR A 418 -3.11 29.95 6.80
C THR A 418 -4.38 29.19 6.46
N ILE A 419 -4.26 28.22 5.55
CA ILE A 419 -5.33 27.30 5.12
C ILE A 419 -4.87 25.86 5.41
N THR A 420 -5.65 25.06 6.12
CA THR A 420 -5.43 23.60 6.17
C THR A 420 -6.16 22.92 5.02
N ASP A 421 -5.48 22.04 4.29
CA ASP A 421 -6.09 21.01 3.45
C ASP A 421 -6.45 19.82 4.35
N ASN A 422 -7.75 19.57 4.49
CA ASN A 422 -8.29 18.54 5.38
C ASN A 422 -8.16 17.12 4.82
N VAL A 423 -7.81 16.96 3.53
CA VAL A 423 -7.53 15.65 2.94
C VAL A 423 -6.08 15.25 3.19
N THR A 424 -5.13 16.10 2.81
CA THR A 424 -3.70 15.79 2.95
C THR A 424 -3.17 16.03 4.37
N GLY A 425 -3.87 16.85 5.18
CA GLY A 425 -3.41 17.32 6.48
C GLY A 425 -2.34 18.41 6.41
N LEU A 426 -1.99 18.87 5.21
CA LEU A 426 -1.00 19.94 4.99
C LEU A 426 -1.60 21.31 5.31
N MET A 427 -0.77 22.22 5.79
CA MET A 427 -1.14 23.61 6.01
C MET A 427 -0.38 24.52 5.04
N TRP A 428 -1.12 25.39 4.38
CA TRP A 428 -0.71 26.21 3.25
C TRP A 428 -0.82 27.69 3.57
N GLN A 429 0.06 28.48 2.97
CA GLN A 429 -0.04 29.93 2.95
C GLN A 429 -1.27 30.37 2.13
N LYS A 430 -2.09 31.29 2.67
CA LYS A 430 -3.34 31.76 2.04
C LYS A 430 -3.13 32.65 0.82
N VAL A 431 -2.19 33.60 0.90
CA VAL A 431 -1.76 34.48 -0.21
C VAL A 431 -0.29 34.16 -0.47
N ASP A 432 0.06 33.73 -1.69
CA ASP A 432 1.46 33.44 -2.04
C ASP A 432 2.39 34.65 -1.85
N SER A 433 3.69 34.43 -1.81
CA SER A 433 4.68 35.49 -1.55
C SER A 433 5.11 36.29 -2.79
N GLY A 434 4.37 36.21 -3.92
CA GLY A 434 4.67 36.99 -5.12
C GLY A 434 5.77 36.40 -6.02
N GLU A 435 6.11 37.14 -7.07
CA GLU A 435 7.10 36.74 -8.09
C GLU A 435 8.53 36.79 -7.54
N MET A 436 9.30 35.72 -7.76
CA MET A 436 10.70 35.63 -7.32
C MET A 436 11.46 34.50 -8.01
N THR A 437 12.80 34.55 -7.95
CA THR A 437 13.66 33.45 -8.39
C THR A 437 13.50 32.21 -7.50
N TRP A 438 13.85 31.03 -8.02
CA TRP A 438 13.77 29.78 -7.25
C TRP A 438 14.68 29.79 -6.01
N ASP A 439 15.90 30.33 -6.11
CA ASP A 439 16.82 30.38 -4.97
C ASP A 439 16.33 31.34 -3.87
N THR A 440 15.70 32.46 -4.25
CA THR A 440 14.98 33.33 -3.31
C THR A 440 13.79 32.61 -2.69
N ALA A 441 12.98 31.90 -3.48
CA ALA A 441 11.85 31.11 -3.01
C ALA A 441 12.25 30.01 -2.01
N ARG A 442 13.46 29.45 -2.15
CA ARG A 442 13.99 28.49 -1.18
C ARG A 442 14.51 29.14 0.11
N ALA A 443 15.03 30.36 0.03
CA ALA A 443 15.64 31.08 1.15
C ALA A 443 14.67 31.96 1.95
N SER A 444 13.51 32.31 1.39
CA SER A 444 12.58 33.32 1.95
C SER A 444 11.23 32.74 2.40
N ALA A 445 11.25 31.53 2.96
CA ALA A 445 10.07 30.95 3.62
C ALA A 445 9.66 31.79 4.85
N PRO A 446 8.34 31.98 5.11
CA PRO A 446 7.87 32.73 6.27
C PRO A 446 8.37 32.13 7.59
N THR A 447 8.96 32.96 8.45
CA THR A 447 9.47 32.53 9.76
C THR A 447 8.45 32.70 10.90
N ASP A 448 7.38 33.46 10.66
CA ASP A 448 6.23 33.60 11.56
C ASP A 448 4.97 33.90 10.73
N LEU A 449 4.34 32.85 10.21
CA LEU A 449 3.03 32.92 9.57
C LEU A 449 2.07 31.99 10.31
N GLY A 450 0.98 32.57 10.82
CA GLY A 450 0.00 31.86 11.65
C GLY A 450 0.55 31.38 13.00
N GLY A 451 1.69 31.91 13.47
CA GLY A 451 2.40 31.43 14.66
C GLY A 451 3.36 30.26 14.40
N PHE A 452 3.71 29.99 13.13
CA PHE A 452 4.56 28.87 12.73
C PHE A 452 5.80 29.32 11.94
N SER A 453 6.89 28.60 12.11
CA SER A 453 8.24 28.89 11.57
C SER A 453 8.85 27.76 10.73
N ASP A 454 8.16 26.62 10.60
CA ASP A 454 8.54 25.41 9.87
C ASP A 454 8.05 25.40 8.40
N TRP A 455 7.82 26.59 7.84
CA TRP A 455 7.38 26.76 6.44
C TRP A 455 8.49 26.41 5.45
N ARG A 456 8.09 25.84 4.32
CA ARG A 456 8.98 25.38 3.26
C ARG A 456 8.31 25.45 1.89
N LEU A 457 9.11 25.43 0.82
CA LEU A 457 8.56 25.15 -0.50
C LEU A 457 7.95 23.74 -0.52
N PRO A 458 6.81 23.56 -1.21
CA PRO A 458 6.22 22.24 -1.41
C PRO A 458 7.09 21.39 -2.33
N THR A 459 6.94 20.07 -2.25
CA THR A 459 7.34 19.14 -3.31
C THR A 459 6.41 19.25 -4.51
N ALA A 460 6.77 18.62 -5.63
CA ALA A 460 5.97 18.55 -6.85
C ALA A 460 4.58 17.93 -6.59
N HIS A 461 4.52 16.81 -5.85
CA HIS A 461 3.27 16.16 -5.46
C HIS A 461 2.42 17.03 -4.52
N GLU A 462 3.02 17.67 -3.51
CA GLU A 462 2.29 18.57 -2.61
C GLU A 462 1.71 19.78 -3.37
N ALA A 463 2.48 20.41 -4.26
CA ALA A 463 2.00 21.54 -5.04
C ALA A 463 0.87 21.13 -6.00
N PHE A 464 0.96 19.94 -6.60
CA PHE A 464 -0.05 19.44 -7.52
C PHE A 464 -1.34 19.01 -6.80
N SER A 465 -1.25 18.50 -5.57
CA SER A 465 -2.44 18.08 -4.79
C SER A 465 -3.40 19.25 -4.51
N LEU A 466 -2.86 20.48 -4.44
CA LEU A 466 -3.62 21.72 -4.25
C LEU A 466 -4.45 22.14 -5.48
N LEU A 467 -4.10 21.64 -6.68
CA LEU A 467 -4.72 22.10 -7.92
C LEU A 467 -6.15 21.55 -8.08
N THR A 468 -7.07 22.39 -8.54
CA THR A 468 -8.46 22.02 -8.83
C THR A 468 -8.71 22.02 -10.33
N HIS A 469 -8.93 20.86 -10.95
CA HIS A 469 -9.15 20.76 -12.40
C HIS A 469 -10.57 21.16 -12.85
N ASN A 470 -11.37 21.69 -11.92
CA ASN A 470 -12.68 22.27 -12.16
C ASN A 470 -12.66 23.78 -12.42
N SER A 471 -11.50 24.43 -12.55
CA SER A 471 -11.43 25.88 -12.79
C SER A 471 -10.15 26.28 -13.53
N ASN A 472 -10.17 27.47 -14.14
CA ASN A 472 -8.98 28.17 -14.63
C ASN A 472 -9.01 29.60 -14.06
N PRO A 473 -8.11 29.98 -13.12
CA PRO A 473 -6.99 29.18 -12.62
C PRO A 473 -7.43 27.93 -11.84
N ALA A 474 -6.58 26.90 -11.87
CA ALA A 474 -6.78 25.61 -11.22
C ALA A 474 -6.47 25.66 -9.70
N LEU A 475 -7.03 26.63 -9.00
CA LEU A 475 -6.96 26.77 -7.55
C LEU A 475 -8.34 27.20 -7.02
N ASN A 476 -8.71 26.72 -5.84
CA ASN A 476 -9.93 27.18 -5.17
C ASN A 476 -9.77 28.63 -4.68
N SER A 477 -10.31 29.58 -5.43
CA SER A 477 -10.20 31.03 -5.19
C SER A 477 -10.94 31.51 -3.93
N SER A 478 -11.83 30.72 -3.35
CA SER A 478 -12.46 31.03 -2.05
C SER A 478 -11.49 30.89 -0.88
N PHE A 479 -10.46 30.04 -1.02
CA PHE A 479 -9.42 29.85 0.00
C PHE A 479 -8.10 30.49 -0.39
N PHE A 480 -7.66 30.30 -1.65
CA PHE A 480 -6.37 30.79 -2.14
C PHE A 480 -6.54 32.12 -2.89
N VAL A 481 -6.30 33.21 -2.17
CA VAL A 481 -6.52 34.57 -2.67
C VAL A 481 -5.34 35.02 -3.53
N ALA A 482 -5.62 35.78 -4.58
CA ALA A 482 -4.63 36.32 -5.51
C ALA A 482 -3.69 37.34 -4.83
N ASN A 483 -2.41 37.31 -5.20
CA ASN A 483 -1.42 38.27 -4.73
C ASN A 483 -1.53 39.61 -5.48
N ALA A 484 -1.45 40.72 -4.76
CA ALA A 484 -1.55 42.08 -5.31
C ALA A 484 -0.39 42.49 -6.24
N SER A 485 0.77 41.84 -6.14
CA SER A 485 1.96 42.04 -6.99
C SER A 485 1.84 41.38 -8.37
N GLY A 486 0.77 40.61 -8.64
CA GLY A 486 0.44 40.13 -9.99
C GLY A 486 -0.10 38.71 -10.02
N THR A 487 -0.66 38.31 -11.17
CA THR A 487 -1.13 36.94 -11.42
C THR A 487 0.05 36.02 -11.77
N PRO A 488 0.26 34.89 -11.05
CA PRO A 488 1.24 33.88 -11.43
C PRO A 488 0.84 33.15 -12.71
N GLY A 489 1.84 32.78 -13.52
CA GLY A 489 1.68 31.70 -14.50
C GLY A 489 2.02 30.34 -13.90
N TYR A 490 2.95 30.32 -12.95
CA TYR A 490 3.51 29.12 -12.33
C TYR A 490 3.81 29.33 -10.84
N PHE A 491 3.93 28.23 -10.10
CA PHE A 491 4.45 28.20 -8.74
C PHE A 491 5.69 27.32 -8.66
N TRP A 492 6.71 27.79 -7.94
CA TRP A 492 7.92 27.01 -7.65
C TRP A 492 7.66 25.87 -6.68
N THR A 493 8.28 24.72 -6.91
CA THR A 493 8.39 23.63 -5.95
C THR A 493 9.85 23.48 -5.48
N SER A 494 10.11 22.58 -4.54
CA SER A 494 11.44 22.26 -4.03
C SER A 494 12.18 21.21 -4.86
N ASP A 495 11.49 20.47 -5.74
CA ASP A 495 12.09 19.36 -6.46
C ASP A 495 12.79 19.80 -7.75
N THR A 496 14.11 19.62 -7.80
CA THR A 496 14.90 19.76 -9.02
C THR A 496 14.61 18.63 -10.01
N TYR A 497 14.66 18.91 -11.32
CA TYR A 497 14.57 17.86 -12.32
C TYR A 497 15.84 16.98 -12.29
N TYR A 498 15.69 15.67 -12.11
CA TYR A 498 16.83 14.78 -11.84
C TYR A 498 17.88 14.79 -12.96
N GLY A 499 17.44 14.82 -14.23
CA GLY A 499 18.34 14.84 -15.38
C GLY A 499 18.97 16.21 -15.70
N ASP A 500 18.57 17.29 -15.02
CA ASP A 500 19.03 18.66 -15.28
C ASP A 500 18.77 19.54 -14.04
N THR A 501 19.77 19.68 -13.17
CA THR A 501 19.68 20.45 -11.92
C THR A 501 19.58 21.97 -12.13
N THR A 502 19.67 22.45 -13.37
CA THR A 502 19.33 23.84 -13.72
C THR A 502 17.81 24.07 -13.79
N LYS A 503 17.02 22.98 -13.77
CA LYS A 503 15.55 22.99 -13.81
C LYS A 503 14.92 22.50 -12.51
N VAL A 504 13.68 22.94 -12.31
CA VAL A 504 12.84 22.65 -11.15
C VAL A 504 11.45 22.31 -11.63
N TRP A 505 10.81 21.34 -11.00
CA TRP A 505 9.39 21.06 -11.17
C TRP A 505 8.56 22.27 -10.73
N SER A 506 7.62 22.70 -11.57
CA SER A 506 6.72 23.81 -11.27
C SER A 506 5.32 23.49 -11.75
N THR A 507 4.32 23.74 -10.89
CA THR A 507 2.90 23.66 -11.26
C THR A 507 2.49 24.94 -11.99
N ASN A 508 1.67 24.82 -13.02
CA ASN A 508 1.11 25.97 -13.73
C ASN A 508 -0.32 26.29 -13.24
N THR A 509 -0.76 27.54 -13.42
CA THR A 509 -2.11 27.97 -13.02
C THR A 509 -3.24 27.37 -13.87
N GLY A 510 -2.93 26.66 -14.96
CA GLY A 510 -3.89 25.92 -15.77
C GLY A 510 -4.13 24.47 -15.31
N GLY A 511 -3.43 23.98 -14.28
CA GLY A 511 -3.62 22.63 -13.71
C GLY A 511 -2.56 21.59 -14.08
N GLY A 512 -1.52 21.96 -14.86
CA GLY A 512 -0.43 21.06 -15.26
C GLY A 512 0.83 21.20 -14.40
N ILE A 513 1.81 20.31 -14.60
CA ILE A 513 3.13 20.36 -13.96
C ILE A 513 4.24 20.00 -14.94
N GLY A 514 5.41 20.63 -14.81
CA GLY A 514 6.59 20.31 -15.62
C GLY A 514 7.89 20.97 -15.16
N PRO A 515 9.06 20.52 -15.66
CA PRO A 515 10.36 21.07 -15.29
C PRO A 515 10.69 22.35 -16.07
N HIS A 516 10.96 23.44 -15.36
CA HIS A 516 11.36 24.74 -15.93
C HIS A 516 12.74 25.18 -15.43
N PRO A 517 13.57 25.85 -16.26
CA PRO A 517 14.79 26.52 -15.82
C PRO A 517 14.57 27.45 -14.62
N LYS A 518 15.51 27.49 -13.68
CA LYS A 518 15.47 28.41 -12.51
C LYS A 518 15.39 29.89 -12.90
N THR A 519 15.78 30.23 -14.13
CA THR A 519 15.74 31.57 -14.73
C THR A 519 14.44 31.89 -15.49
N GLN A 520 13.46 30.98 -15.55
CA GLN A 520 12.22 31.16 -16.34
C GLN A 520 11.32 32.32 -15.83
N THR A 521 11.57 32.83 -14.62
CA THR A 521 10.80 33.93 -14.03
C THR A 521 11.22 35.31 -14.52
N LEU A 522 10.30 36.29 -14.53
CA LEU A 522 10.55 37.65 -15.03
C LEU A 522 11.73 38.35 -14.34
N SER A 523 11.85 38.23 -13.01
CA SER A 523 12.98 38.82 -12.25
C SER A 523 14.36 38.24 -12.59
N ALA A 524 14.40 37.09 -13.28
CA ALA A 524 15.63 36.45 -13.78
C ALA A 524 15.80 36.57 -15.31
N GLY A 525 15.01 37.43 -15.98
CA GLY A 525 15.06 37.62 -17.44
C GLY A 525 14.24 36.62 -18.25
N GLY A 526 13.41 35.79 -17.60
CA GLY A 526 12.51 34.86 -18.25
C GLY A 526 11.20 35.48 -18.75
N THR A 527 10.29 34.65 -19.24
CA THR A 527 9.09 35.06 -19.99
C THR A 527 7.76 34.85 -19.25
N SER A 528 7.77 34.38 -18.01
CA SER A 528 6.58 34.08 -17.22
C SER A 528 6.75 34.45 -15.75
N ARG A 529 5.67 34.65 -15.00
CA ARG A 529 5.74 34.89 -13.54
C ARG A 529 5.71 33.57 -12.79
N PHE A 530 6.76 33.28 -12.03
CA PHE A 530 6.81 32.17 -11.07
C PHE A 530 6.72 32.74 -9.66
N HIS A 531 5.71 32.29 -8.90
CA HIS A 531 5.50 32.71 -7.51
C HIS A 531 5.91 31.60 -6.54
N ALA A 532 6.11 31.95 -5.26
CA ALA A 532 6.32 31.00 -4.18
C ALA A 532 5.10 30.93 -3.25
N ARG A 533 4.53 29.74 -3.06
CA ARG A 533 3.49 29.48 -2.06
C ARG A 533 4.00 28.41 -1.10
N TYR A 534 4.07 28.72 0.18
CA TYR A 534 4.69 27.85 1.17
C TYR A 534 3.70 26.88 1.82
N VAL A 535 4.22 25.72 2.22
CA VAL A 535 3.52 24.65 2.91
C VAL A 535 4.26 24.28 4.21
N ARG A 536 3.54 23.68 5.16
CA ARG A 536 4.07 23.03 6.35
C ARG A 536 3.26 21.77 6.69
N GLY A 537 3.83 20.90 7.53
CA GLY A 537 3.32 19.56 7.81
C GLY A 537 4.22 18.45 7.26
N ALA A 538 3.80 17.20 7.48
CA ALA A 538 4.54 16.01 7.08
C ALA A 538 4.77 15.97 5.57
N ARG A 539 6.02 15.72 5.15
CA ARG A 539 6.36 15.55 3.73
C ARG A 539 5.82 14.20 3.20
N PRO A 540 5.57 14.07 1.89
CA PRO A 540 5.55 12.77 1.21
C PRO A 540 6.76 11.94 1.65
N THR A 541 6.54 10.68 2.01
CA THR A 541 7.63 9.80 2.49
C THR A 541 8.06 8.84 1.38
N THR A 542 9.35 8.48 1.36
CA THR A 542 9.87 7.37 0.55
C THR A 542 9.56 6.00 1.16
N GLY A 543 8.95 5.98 2.35
CA GLY A 543 8.43 4.78 3.01
C GLY A 543 7.04 4.38 2.51
N HIS A 544 6.62 4.86 1.34
CA HIS A 544 5.37 4.48 0.69
C HIS A 544 5.43 2.97 0.36
N ASN A 545 4.44 2.21 0.77
CA ASN A 545 4.44 0.76 0.77
C ASN A 545 3.48 0.26 -0.30
N TYR A 546 3.99 -0.58 -1.21
CA TYR A 546 3.14 -1.34 -2.10
C TYR A 546 3.23 -2.84 -1.78
N ALA A 547 2.08 -3.50 -1.72
CA ALA A 547 1.98 -4.95 -1.78
C ALA A 547 1.69 -5.38 -3.23
N ASN A 548 2.46 -6.33 -3.74
CA ASN A 548 2.05 -7.08 -4.93
C ASN A 548 1.15 -8.23 -4.45
N ASN A 549 -0.09 -8.29 -4.94
CA ASN A 549 -1.06 -9.29 -4.51
C ASN A 549 -0.89 -10.63 -5.25
N ASN A 550 0.00 -10.69 -6.26
CA ASN A 550 0.35 -11.87 -7.07
C ASN A 550 -0.81 -12.45 -7.92
N ASP A 551 -1.88 -11.68 -8.10
CA ASP A 551 -3.10 -11.97 -8.87
C ASP A 551 -3.24 -11.07 -10.12
N GLY A 552 -2.19 -10.30 -10.44
CA GLY A 552 -2.21 -9.25 -11.45
C GLY A 552 -2.56 -7.86 -10.90
N THR A 553 -2.56 -7.66 -9.58
CA THR A 553 -2.84 -6.36 -8.94
C THR A 553 -1.77 -5.94 -7.93
N ILE A 554 -1.65 -4.62 -7.73
CA ILE A 554 -0.71 -3.97 -6.80
C ILE A 554 -1.52 -3.07 -5.85
N THR A 555 -1.46 -3.33 -4.55
CA THR A 555 -2.05 -2.45 -3.52
C THR A 555 -1.05 -1.41 -3.06
N ASP A 556 -1.37 -0.15 -3.22
CA ASP A 556 -0.83 0.99 -2.47
C ASP A 556 -1.40 0.95 -1.04
N LEU A 557 -0.54 0.74 -0.05
CA LEU A 557 -0.96 0.58 1.35
C LEU A 557 -1.10 1.91 2.09
N ASP A 558 -0.64 3.04 1.52
CA ASP A 558 -0.75 4.36 2.13
C ASP A 558 -2.05 5.04 1.70
N THR A 559 -2.30 5.10 0.38
CA THR A 559 -3.55 5.65 -0.17
C THR A 559 -4.69 4.63 -0.21
N GLY A 560 -4.37 3.36 0.04
CA GLY A 560 -5.25 2.20 -0.05
C GLY A 560 -5.58 1.76 -1.48
N ARG A 561 -5.09 2.42 -2.54
CA ARG A 561 -5.52 2.11 -3.93
C ARG A 561 -5.03 0.75 -4.40
N MET A 562 -5.89 -0.01 -5.08
CA MET A 562 -5.45 -1.16 -5.89
C MET A 562 -5.26 -0.70 -7.33
N TRP A 563 -4.17 -1.13 -7.93
CA TRP A 563 -3.83 -0.87 -9.32
C TRP A 563 -3.78 -2.19 -10.08
N ALA A 564 -4.25 -2.20 -11.33
CA ALA A 564 -3.92 -3.27 -12.25
C ALA A 564 -2.40 -3.28 -12.48
N GLN A 565 -1.75 -4.45 -12.42
CA GLN A 565 -0.30 -4.55 -12.54
C GLN A 565 0.18 -4.23 -13.97
N ALA A 566 -0.60 -4.64 -14.96
CA ALA A 566 -0.40 -4.31 -16.37
C ALA A 566 -1.41 -3.24 -16.82
N PRO A 567 -0.99 -2.22 -17.58
CA PRO A 567 -1.92 -1.28 -18.20
C PRO A 567 -2.61 -1.90 -19.43
N SER A 568 -3.64 -1.22 -19.93
CA SER A 568 -4.31 -1.56 -21.18
C SER A 568 -3.41 -1.41 -22.42
N GLY A 569 -3.89 -1.89 -23.57
CA GLY A 569 -3.42 -1.40 -24.87
C GLY A 569 -3.81 0.08 -25.08
N ALA A 570 -3.16 0.75 -26.04
CA ALA A 570 -3.47 2.14 -26.36
C ALA A 570 -4.85 2.26 -27.04
N GLN A 571 -5.68 3.17 -26.54
CA GLN A 571 -7.08 3.35 -26.97
C GLN A 571 -7.56 4.80 -26.81
N THR A 572 -8.70 5.14 -27.41
CA THR A 572 -9.32 6.47 -27.26
C THR A 572 -9.82 6.70 -25.83
N TRP A 573 -9.97 7.95 -25.41
CA TRP A 573 -10.36 8.28 -24.02
C TRP A 573 -11.69 7.63 -23.62
N ALA A 574 -12.71 7.73 -24.48
CA ALA A 574 -14.00 7.05 -24.32
C ALA A 574 -13.88 5.51 -24.19
N SER A 575 -12.95 4.91 -24.94
CA SER A 575 -12.66 3.47 -24.84
C SER A 575 -11.89 3.12 -23.57
N ALA A 576 -11.09 4.04 -23.02
CA ALA A 576 -10.35 3.85 -21.79
C ALA A 576 -11.24 3.86 -20.55
N LEU A 577 -12.23 4.77 -20.51
CA LEU A 577 -13.31 4.75 -19.52
C LEU A 577 -14.03 3.40 -19.55
N ALA A 578 -14.60 3.04 -20.70
CA ALA A 578 -15.33 1.79 -20.88
C ALA A 578 -14.47 0.53 -20.62
N PHE A 579 -13.18 0.55 -20.96
CA PHE A 579 -12.27 -0.56 -20.65
C PHE A 579 -12.13 -0.76 -19.14
N ALA A 580 -11.95 0.32 -18.38
CA ALA A 580 -11.74 0.22 -16.93
C ALA A 580 -13.02 -0.24 -16.22
N GLU A 581 -14.17 0.37 -16.53
CA GLU A 581 -15.47 0.03 -15.93
C GLU A 581 -15.93 -1.42 -16.24
N ASN A 582 -15.52 -1.99 -17.39
CA ASN A 582 -15.82 -3.38 -17.75
C ASN A 582 -14.71 -4.36 -17.36
N LEU A 583 -13.62 -3.92 -16.73
CA LEU A 583 -12.52 -4.80 -16.35
C LEU A 583 -12.98 -5.73 -15.22
N THR A 584 -12.80 -7.04 -15.40
CA THR A 584 -12.82 -8.01 -14.30
C THR A 584 -11.41 -8.57 -14.12
N LEU A 585 -10.79 -8.27 -12.97
CA LEU A 585 -9.41 -8.65 -12.65
C LEU A 585 -9.32 -8.99 -11.15
N ALA A 586 -8.60 -10.07 -10.82
CA ALA A 586 -8.45 -10.60 -9.46
C ALA A 586 -9.78 -10.83 -8.69
N GLY A 587 -10.87 -11.11 -9.41
CA GLY A 587 -12.21 -11.29 -8.84
C GLY A 587 -12.96 -9.98 -8.54
N TYR A 588 -12.35 -8.82 -8.83
CA TYR A 588 -12.98 -7.50 -8.71
C TYR A 588 -13.52 -7.00 -10.05
N SER A 589 -14.66 -6.31 -10.00
CA SER A 589 -15.34 -5.68 -11.14
C SER A 589 -15.73 -4.21 -10.85
N ASP A 590 -15.15 -3.61 -9.81
CA ASP A 590 -15.27 -2.20 -9.41
C ASP A 590 -14.02 -1.41 -9.83
N TRP A 591 -13.42 -1.82 -10.95
CA TRP A 591 -12.29 -1.14 -11.56
C TRP A 591 -12.77 0.12 -12.28
N ARG A 592 -11.99 1.18 -12.19
CA ARG A 592 -12.27 2.46 -12.84
C ARG A 592 -11.00 3.10 -13.36
N MET A 593 -11.21 4.18 -14.09
CA MET A 593 -10.12 5.01 -14.56
C MET A 593 -9.61 5.92 -13.43
N PRO A 594 -8.28 6.05 -13.22
CA PRO A 594 -7.70 6.93 -12.22
C PRO A 594 -7.82 8.39 -12.65
N ASN A 595 -8.08 9.27 -11.68
CA ASN A 595 -7.97 10.71 -11.94
C ASN A 595 -6.51 11.14 -12.05
N VAL A 596 -6.26 12.39 -12.48
CA VAL A 596 -4.90 12.87 -12.75
C VAL A 596 -4.00 12.91 -11.52
N LYS A 597 -4.56 13.05 -10.31
CA LYS A 597 -3.80 13.02 -9.05
C LYS A 597 -3.46 11.58 -8.63
N GLU A 598 -4.37 10.64 -8.85
CA GLU A 598 -4.11 9.21 -8.67
C GLU A 598 -3.02 8.72 -9.63
N MET A 599 -3.12 9.03 -10.92
CA MET A 599 -2.08 8.64 -11.88
C MET A 599 -0.70 9.26 -11.56
N GLN A 600 -0.66 10.49 -11.02
CA GLN A 600 0.60 11.10 -10.55
C GLN A 600 1.22 10.36 -9.35
N SER A 601 0.44 9.67 -8.51
CA SER A 601 1.02 8.94 -7.35
C SER A 601 1.90 7.75 -7.75
N LEU A 602 1.70 7.18 -8.95
CA LEU A 602 2.59 6.15 -9.53
C LEU A 602 3.90 6.72 -10.10
N LEU A 603 3.98 8.04 -10.33
CA LEU A 603 5.10 8.70 -10.99
C LEU A 603 6.29 8.89 -10.04
N ASP A 604 7.39 8.19 -10.32
CA ASP A 604 8.69 8.42 -9.69
C ASP A 604 9.48 9.47 -10.47
N ILE A 605 9.32 10.75 -10.08
CA ILE A 605 10.04 11.88 -10.68
C ILE A 605 11.57 11.78 -10.57
N THR A 606 12.12 10.91 -9.70
CA THR A 606 13.57 10.64 -9.64
C THR A 606 14.05 9.73 -10.77
N ARG A 607 13.13 9.02 -11.45
CA ARG A 607 13.39 8.18 -12.64
C ARG A 607 13.09 8.88 -13.96
N ALA A 608 12.47 10.07 -13.92
CA ALA A 608 12.22 10.92 -15.07
C ALA A 608 13.52 11.52 -15.62
N THR A 609 14.25 10.73 -16.41
CA THR A 609 15.63 11.03 -16.84
C THR A 609 15.82 11.02 -18.36
N ALA A 610 14.86 10.49 -19.11
CA ALA A 610 14.98 10.41 -20.56
C ALA A 610 14.83 11.78 -21.24
N THR A 611 15.52 11.92 -22.36
CA THR A 611 15.55 13.12 -23.20
C THR A 611 15.01 12.86 -24.62
N THR A 612 14.74 11.59 -24.96
CA THR A 612 14.18 11.16 -26.25
C THR A 612 13.23 9.99 -26.05
N ALA A 613 12.37 9.71 -27.02
CA ALA A 613 11.53 8.51 -26.99
C ALA A 613 12.36 7.20 -26.99
N ALA A 614 13.50 7.19 -27.67
CA ALA A 614 14.32 5.99 -27.88
C ALA A 614 15.04 5.50 -26.60
N ASN A 615 15.28 6.39 -25.63
CA ASN A 615 15.84 6.05 -24.32
C ASN A 615 14.82 6.19 -23.17
N ALA A 616 13.53 6.38 -23.49
CA ALA A 616 12.47 6.49 -22.50
C ALA A 616 12.19 5.14 -21.82
N VAL A 617 12.17 5.15 -20.49
CA VAL A 617 11.82 4.01 -19.64
C VAL A 617 10.83 4.52 -18.60
N ALA A 618 9.68 3.86 -18.42
CA ALA A 618 8.60 4.37 -17.59
C ALA A 618 9.09 4.72 -16.16
N PRO A 619 8.93 5.98 -15.69
CA PRO A 619 9.31 6.45 -14.35
C PRO A 619 8.31 5.94 -13.30
N VAL A 620 8.28 4.62 -13.12
CA VAL A 620 7.41 3.89 -12.19
C VAL A 620 8.23 2.83 -11.46
N ASN A 621 7.69 2.21 -10.42
CA ASN A 621 8.30 1.03 -9.82
C ASN A 621 8.20 -0.19 -10.76
N ARG A 622 9.16 -0.33 -11.70
CA ARG A 622 9.21 -1.42 -12.70
C ARG A 622 9.38 -2.84 -12.12
N THR A 623 9.64 -3.00 -10.82
CA THR A 623 9.56 -4.33 -10.18
C THR A 623 8.10 -4.70 -9.90
N LEU A 624 7.25 -3.72 -9.58
CA LEU A 624 5.82 -3.91 -9.39
C LEU A 624 5.05 -3.82 -10.71
N PHE A 625 5.42 -2.90 -11.60
CA PHE A 625 4.79 -2.65 -12.90
C PHE A 625 5.75 -2.99 -14.05
N PRO A 626 6.09 -4.29 -14.27
CA PRO A 626 7.14 -4.70 -15.19
C PRO A 626 6.81 -4.50 -16.68
N THR A 627 5.53 -4.44 -17.03
CA THR A 627 5.04 -4.32 -18.41
C THR A 627 4.74 -2.89 -18.85
N ALA A 628 5.04 -1.89 -18.01
CA ALA A 628 4.78 -0.47 -18.24
C ALA A 628 5.51 0.12 -19.47
N PRO A 629 4.84 0.43 -20.61
CA PRO A 629 5.46 1.21 -21.67
C PRO A 629 5.78 2.65 -21.23
N ALA A 630 6.87 3.20 -21.76
CA ALA A 630 7.26 4.60 -21.56
C ALA A 630 6.49 5.51 -22.53
N THR A 631 5.24 5.81 -22.19
CA THR A 631 4.31 6.59 -23.04
C THR A 631 3.40 7.48 -22.18
N SER A 632 2.50 8.23 -22.81
CA SER A 632 1.46 9.00 -22.11
C SER A 632 0.37 8.04 -21.62
N TYR A 633 -0.17 8.25 -20.43
CA TYR A 633 -1.31 7.48 -19.93
C TYR A 633 -2.52 8.38 -19.72
N TRP A 634 -3.68 7.91 -20.16
CA TRP A 634 -4.94 8.62 -19.93
C TRP A 634 -5.32 8.65 -18.45
N THR A 635 -6.01 9.71 -18.05
CA THR A 635 -6.69 9.85 -16.75
C THR A 635 -8.16 10.16 -16.96
N SER A 636 -9.02 9.93 -15.95
CA SER A 636 -10.46 10.22 -16.02
C SER A 636 -10.78 11.71 -16.00
N THR A 637 -9.79 12.57 -15.70
CA THR A 637 -9.97 14.01 -15.58
C THR A 637 -10.06 14.67 -16.95
N ALA A 638 -11.21 15.27 -17.27
CA ALA A 638 -11.38 16.06 -18.48
C ALA A 638 -10.72 17.46 -18.34
N LEU A 639 -10.30 18.06 -19.45
CA LEU A 639 -9.85 19.44 -19.48
C LEU A 639 -11.06 20.38 -19.46
N ARG A 640 -11.16 21.26 -18.44
CA ARG A 640 -12.25 22.24 -18.40
C ARG A 640 -12.16 23.24 -19.55
N SER A 641 -13.23 23.34 -20.32
CA SER A 641 -13.40 24.27 -21.43
C SER A 641 -14.64 25.16 -21.18
N PRO A 642 -14.70 26.40 -21.73
CA PRO A 642 -15.93 27.19 -21.79
C PRO A 642 -16.98 26.62 -22.76
N GLN A 643 -16.56 25.74 -23.67
CA GLN A 643 -17.41 24.96 -24.57
C GLN A 643 -17.42 23.49 -24.13
N THR A 644 -18.13 22.61 -24.85
CA THR A 644 -18.04 21.16 -24.64
C THR A 644 -16.57 20.71 -24.61
N PRO A 645 -16.11 20.01 -23.56
CA PRO A 645 -14.75 19.48 -23.50
C PRO A 645 -14.48 18.52 -24.67
N THR A 646 -13.25 18.55 -25.17
CA THR A 646 -12.79 17.65 -26.26
C THR A 646 -11.42 17.03 -25.95
N GLN A 647 -10.89 17.28 -24.75
CA GLN A 647 -9.54 16.90 -24.33
C GLN A 647 -9.58 16.38 -22.88
N ALA A 648 -8.75 15.40 -22.57
CA ALA A 648 -8.54 14.87 -21.22
C ALA A 648 -7.09 15.04 -20.79
N TRP A 649 -6.84 15.01 -19.49
CA TRP A 649 -5.49 15.03 -18.94
C TRP A 649 -4.77 13.70 -19.16
N VAL A 650 -3.45 13.80 -19.30
CA VAL A 650 -2.51 12.68 -19.41
C VAL A 650 -1.33 12.89 -18.48
N VAL A 651 -0.78 11.79 -17.96
CA VAL A 651 0.51 11.79 -17.25
C VAL A 651 1.55 11.14 -18.16
N GLU A 652 2.67 11.83 -18.39
CA GLU A 652 3.71 11.39 -19.32
C GLU A 652 4.73 10.48 -18.63
N PHE A 653 4.67 9.18 -18.88
CA PHE A 653 5.73 8.24 -18.50
C PHE A 653 6.78 8.08 -19.62
N GLY A 654 6.53 8.67 -20.80
CA GLY A 654 7.41 8.68 -21.96
C GLY A 654 7.99 10.06 -22.29
N VAL A 655 8.55 10.17 -23.49
CA VAL A 655 8.98 11.44 -24.09
C VAL A 655 8.39 11.50 -25.51
N ASN A 656 7.67 12.58 -25.84
CA ASN A 656 7.16 12.82 -27.18
C ASN A 656 7.60 14.19 -27.70
N THR A 657 8.60 14.18 -28.59
CA THR A 657 9.15 15.37 -29.26
C THR A 657 8.38 15.80 -30.52
N THR A 658 7.33 15.07 -30.89
CA THR A 658 6.52 15.34 -32.12
C THR A 658 5.16 15.96 -31.82
N SER A 659 4.77 16.04 -30.55
CA SER A 659 3.52 16.68 -30.13
C SER A 659 3.59 18.21 -30.17
N ASN A 660 2.42 18.85 -30.23
CA ASN A 660 2.28 20.29 -30.03
C ASN A 660 1.20 20.57 -28.95
N PRO A 661 1.57 21.12 -27.77
CA PRO A 661 2.92 21.50 -27.35
C PRO A 661 3.85 20.28 -27.19
N SER A 662 5.16 20.53 -27.29
CA SER A 662 6.18 19.47 -27.23
C SER A 662 6.32 18.87 -25.82
N ARG A 663 6.16 17.55 -25.70
CA ARG A 663 6.15 16.81 -24.42
C ARG A 663 7.49 16.11 -24.19
N ASN A 664 8.52 16.95 -24.09
CA ASN A 664 9.93 16.55 -24.16
C ASN A 664 10.50 15.97 -22.86
N PHE A 665 9.69 15.82 -21.81
CA PHE A 665 10.13 15.38 -20.49
C PHE A 665 9.19 14.31 -19.94
N GLN A 666 9.77 13.34 -19.24
CA GLN A 666 9.01 12.39 -18.43
C GLN A 666 8.48 13.10 -17.18
N GLY A 667 7.32 12.67 -16.70
CA GLY A 667 6.58 13.20 -15.54
C GLY A 667 5.77 14.47 -15.80
N LEU A 668 5.69 14.95 -17.05
CA LEU A 668 4.79 16.05 -17.41
C LEU A 668 3.34 15.66 -17.18
N ILE A 669 2.53 16.64 -16.76
CA ILE A 669 1.06 16.54 -16.77
C ILE A 669 0.52 17.58 -17.74
N SER A 670 -0.13 17.08 -18.79
CA SER A 670 -0.67 17.85 -19.92
C SER A 670 -2.01 17.26 -20.35
N TYR A 671 -2.56 17.70 -21.48
CA TYR A 671 -3.86 17.24 -21.98
C TYR A 671 -3.81 16.95 -23.48
N GLU A 672 -4.66 16.04 -23.93
CA GLU A 672 -4.72 15.53 -25.31
C GLU A 672 -6.17 15.38 -25.79
N PRO A 673 -6.46 15.54 -27.11
CA PRO A 673 -7.78 15.30 -27.66
C PRO A 673 -8.31 13.89 -27.38
N PHE A 674 -9.60 13.73 -27.08
CA PHE A 674 -10.22 12.42 -26.77
C PHE A 674 -10.01 11.34 -27.86
N THR A 675 -9.74 11.77 -29.09
CA THR A 675 -9.45 10.92 -30.26
C THR A 675 -8.01 10.39 -30.32
N SER A 676 -7.10 10.90 -29.50
CA SER A 676 -5.74 10.35 -29.33
C SER A 676 -5.80 8.94 -28.73
N SER A 677 -4.73 8.16 -28.89
CA SER A 677 -4.69 6.77 -28.44
C SER A 677 -3.59 6.54 -27.41
N TYR A 678 -3.98 6.28 -26.16
CA TYR A 678 -3.07 6.06 -25.03
C TYR A 678 -3.55 4.90 -24.14
N PRO A 679 -2.64 4.18 -23.47
CA PRO A 679 -3.00 3.19 -22.46
C PRO A 679 -3.56 3.83 -21.19
N VAL A 680 -4.20 3.02 -20.36
CA VAL A 680 -4.68 3.37 -19.02
C VAL A 680 -4.29 2.27 -18.02
N TRP A 681 -3.91 2.66 -16.80
CA TRP A 681 -3.92 1.76 -15.66
C TRP A 681 -5.29 1.82 -14.99
N ALA A 682 -5.98 0.70 -14.87
CA ALA A 682 -7.19 0.65 -14.04
C ALA A 682 -6.80 0.75 -12.56
N VAL A 683 -7.60 1.48 -11.78
CA VAL A 683 -7.47 1.65 -10.34
C VAL A 683 -8.80 1.33 -9.66
N ARG A 684 -8.75 0.98 -8.38
CA ARG A 684 -9.89 0.89 -7.46
C ARG A 684 -9.43 1.26 -6.06
N GLY A 685 -10.32 1.39 -5.09
CA GLY A 685 -9.89 1.51 -3.69
C GLY A 685 -10.98 1.78 -2.67
N PRO A 686 -10.61 1.84 -1.38
CA PRO A 686 -9.36 1.32 -0.84
C PRO A 686 -9.43 -0.20 -0.63
N VAL A 687 -8.32 -0.89 -0.84
CA VAL A 687 -8.10 -2.26 -0.41
C VAL A 687 -7.97 -2.24 1.10
N ALA A 688 -8.98 -2.74 1.82
CA ALA A 688 -8.70 -3.33 3.11
C ALA A 688 -7.66 -4.43 2.87
N ALA A 689 -6.48 -4.30 3.47
CA ALA A 689 -5.40 -5.27 3.33
C ALA A 689 -5.93 -6.68 3.57
N VAL A 690 -5.31 -7.70 2.93
CA VAL A 690 -5.61 -9.10 3.22
C VAL A 690 -5.19 -9.40 4.66
N VAL A 691 -6.14 -9.16 5.56
CA VAL A 691 -6.20 -9.56 6.94
C VAL A 691 -7.44 -10.44 7.03
N GLU A 692 -7.30 -11.56 7.73
CA GLU A 692 -8.40 -12.46 8.09
C GLU A 692 -9.65 -11.67 8.55
N PRO A 693 -10.87 -12.14 8.20
CA PRO A 693 -12.09 -11.31 8.20
C PRO A 693 -12.32 -10.57 9.52
N GLY A 694 -12.21 -9.23 9.45
CA GLY A 694 -12.31 -8.34 10.59
C GLY A 694 -12.28 -6.86 10.19
N THR A 695 -13.45 -6.32 9.83
CA THR A 695 -13.83 -4.89 9.79
C THR A 695 -12.73 -3.82 9.98
N THR A 696 -12.25 -3.19 8.91
CA THR A 696 -11.50 -1.91 8.97
C THR A 696 -12.12 -0.82 8.08
N GLY A 697 -13.37 -0.49 8.39
CA GLY A 697 -14.06 0.71 7.91
C GLY A 697 -14.91 1.30 9.05
N THR A 698 -15.30 2.57 8.96
CA THR A 698 -16.27 3.17 9.90
C THR A 698 -17.72 3.04 9.44
N ALA A 699 -17.93 2.39 8.29
CA ALA A 699 -19.23 2.06 7.72
C ALA A 699 -20.09 1.32 8.75
N ARG A 700 -21.25 1.88 9.09
CA ARG A 700 -22.24 1.28 9.98
C ARG A 700 -23.66 1.70 9.60
N LEU A 701 -24.65 0.93 10.03
CA LEU A 701 -26.05 1.37 9.98
C LEU A 701 -26.23 2.56 10.94
N ILE A 702 -26.57 3.73 10.41
CA ILE A 702 -26.86 4.94 11.21
C ILE A 702 -28.36 5.25 11.31
N ASN A 703 -29.15 4.74 10.37
CA ASN A 703 -30.61 4.76 10.41
C ASN A 703 -31.16 3.45 9.84
N ILE A 704 -32.23 2.94 10.45
CA ILE A 704 -33.13 1.96 9.87
C ILE A 704 -34.55 2.53 9.96
N ALA A 705 -35.30 2.42 8.87
CA ALA A 705 -36.70 2.78 8.77
C ALA A 705 -37.52 1.59 8.27
N THR A 706 -38.82 1.53 8.54
CA THR A 706 -39.73 0.57 7.88
C THR A 706 -41.12 1.18 7.72
N ARG A 707 -41.59 1.29 6.47
CA ARG A 707 -42.96 1.72 6.16
C ARG A 707 -43.87 0.50 6.19
N VAL A 708 -44.90 0.52 7.04
CA VAL A 708 -45.77 -0.63 7.33
C VAL A 708 -47.23 -0.22 7.55
N PRO A 709 -48.21 -1.10 7.24
CA PRO A 709 -49.56 -0.97 7.76
C PRO A 709 -49.62 -1.36 9.26
N VAL A 710 -50.47 -0.66 10.02
CA VAL A 710 -50.73 -0.85 11.45
C VAL A 710 -52.24 -0.98 11.68
N GLY A 711 -52.64 -1.87 12.59
CA GLY A 711 -54.05 -2.08 12.97
C GLY A 711 -54.84 -2.94 11.98
N GLY A 712 -56.10 -3.21 12.31
CA GLY A 712 -56.97 -4.08 11.50
C GLY A 712 -56.33 -5.46 11.23
N VAL A 713 -56.38 -5.92 9.98
CA VAL A 713 -55.77 -7.19 9.56
C VAL A 713 -54.24 -7.19 9.58
N ALA A 714 -53.59 -6.02 9.59
CA ALA A 714 -52.14 -5.91 9.68
C ALA A 714 -51.59 -6.08 11.11
N GLY A 715 -52.46 -5.91 12.12
CA GLY A 715 -52.12 -6.11 13.52
C GLY A 715 -51.09 -5.12 14.07
N THR A 716 -50.21 -5.62 14.94
CA THR A 716 -49.16 -4.83 15.62
C THR A 716 -47.80 -5.19 15.01
N PRO A 717 -47.21 -4.34 14.14
CA PRO A 717 -45.86 -4.56 13.67
C PRO A 717 -44.86 -4.41 14.83
N ILE A 718 -43.82 -5.23 14.79
CA ILE A 718 -42.79 -5.30 15.83
C ILE A 718 -41.42 -5.05 15.17
N PRO A 719 -40.96 -3.78 15.13
CA PRO A 719 -39.56 -3.46 14.87
C PRO A 719 -38.70 -3.88 16.07
N GLY A 720 -37.47 -4.29 15.79
CA GLY A 720 -36.46 -4.65 16.78
C GLY A 720 -35.04 -4.39 16.28
N PHE A 721 -34.10 -4.26 17.21
CA PHE A 721 -32.70 -4.01 16.91
C PHE A 721 -31.77 -4.52 18.02
N VAL A 722 -30.51 -4.79 17.66
CA VAL A 722 -29.48 -5.25 18.58
C VAL A 722 -28.31 -4.27 18.60
N LEU A 723 -28.03 -3.73 19.79
CA LEU A 723 -26.86 -2.89 20.07
C LEU A 723 -25.70 -3.75 20.56
N SER A 724 -24.55 -3.63 19.91
CA SER A 724 -23.30 -4.29 20.28
C SER A 724 -22.42 -3.43 21.19
N GLY A 725 -21.25 -3.95 21.61
CA GLY A 725 -20.25 -3.23 22.40
C GLY A 725 -20.50 -3.25 23.91
N THR A 726 -19.85 -2.34 24.64
CA THR A 726 -19.84 -2.29 26.12
C THR A 726 -20.34 -0.97 26.71
N ALA A 727 -20.70 0.01 25.87
CA ALA A 727 -21.10 1.36 26.29
C ALA A 727 -22.53 1.68 25.84
N SER A 728 -23.27 2.41 26.67
CA SER A 728 -24.61 2.88 26.32
C SER A 728 -24.57 3.95 25.23
N ARG A 729 -25.62 4.02 24.40
CA ARG A 729 -25.69 4.84 23.19
C ARG A 729 -26.95 5.71 23.18
N SER A 730 -26.83 6.95 22.71
CA SER A 730 -28.00 7.80 22.44
C SER A 730 -28.69 7.29 21.17
N MET A 731 -29.95 6.90 21.29
CA MET A 731 -30.78 6.37 20.22
C MET A 731 -32.06 7.20 20.11
N LEU A 732 -32.53 7.46 18.89
CA LEU A 732 -33.86 8.03 18.64
C LEU A 732 -34.73 6.95 18.00
N VAL A 733 -35.90 6.70 18.57
CA VAL A 733 -36.92 5.79 18.03
C VAL A 733 -38.18 6.58 17.71
N ARG A 734 -38.75 6.40 16.51
CA ARG A 734 -39.91 7.12 15.99
C ARG A 734 -40.97 6.17 15.42
N ALA A 735 -42.22 6.57 15.54
CA ALA A 735 -43.36 6.01 14.81
C ALA A 735 -44.16 7.20 14.23
N VAL A 736 -43.99 7.42 12.93
CA VAL A 736 -44.55 8.56 12.20
C VAL A 736 -45.81 8.12 11.46
N GLY A 737 -46.90 8.82 11.68
CA GLY A 737 -48.20 8.64 11.03
C GLY A 737 -48.66 9.96 10.41
N PRO A 738 -49.23 10.92 11.18
CA PRO A 738 -49.82 12.13 10.62
C PRO A 738 -48.89 12.95 9.71
N THR A 739 -47.59 13.08 10.04
CA THR A 739 -46.66 13.83 9.19
C THR A 739 -46.45 13.21 7.80
N LEU A 740 -46.67 11.90 7.62
CA LEU A 740 -46.50 11.25 6.32
C LEU A 740 -47.49 11.76 5.25
N ALA A 741 -48.62 12.35 5.64
CA ALA A 741 -49.56 12.97 4.72
C ALA A 741 -48.92 14.15 3.94
N GLY A 742 -47.98 14.87 4.57
CA GLY A 742 -47.20 15.93 3.91
C GLY A 742 -46.23 15.41 2.84
N PHE A 743 -45.89 14.13 2.89
CA PHE A 743 -45.06 13.42 1.90
C PHE A 743 -45.89 12.66 0.85
N GLY A 744 -47.20 12.92 0.78
CA GLY A 744 -48.10 12.31 -0.20
C GLY A 744 -48.55 10.88 0.14
N VAL A 745 -48.22 10.35 1.32
CA VAL A 745 -48.73 9.06 1.78
C VAL A 745 -50.21 9.20 2.14
N THR A 746 -51.06 8.34 1.56
CA THR A 746 -52.50 8.31 1.87
C THR A 746 -52.82 7.23 2.89
N GLY A 747 -53.91 7.38 3.65
CA GLY A 747 -54.33 6.39 4.65
C GLY A 747 -53.36 6.23 5.83
N VAL A 748 -52.69 7.32 6.24
CA VAL A 748 -51.73 7.33 7.35
C VAL A 748 -52.38 7.01 8.69
N LEU A 749 -51.62 6.40 9.61
CA LEU A 749 -52.08 6.16 10.98
C LEU A 749 -52.27 7.49 11.71
N ALA A 750 -53.44 7.72 12.30
CA ALA A 750 -53.79 9.02 12.88
C ALA A 750 -53.14 9.29 14.25
N ASP A 751 -52.81 8.24 15.01
CA ASP A 751 -52.34 8.35 16.40
C ASP A 751 -51.33 7.21 16.74
N PRO A 752 -50.12 7.22 16.16
CA PRO A 752 -49.09 6.21 16.43
C PRO A 752 -48.56 6.29 17.87
N ARG A 753 -48.50 5.15 18.55
CA ARG A 753 -47.80 5.00 19.84
C ARG A 753 -46.98 3.72 19.92
N PHE A 754 -45.94 3.71 20.74
CA PHE A 754 -45.11 2.52 20.97
C PHE A 754 -44.60 2.40 22.41
N SER A 755 -44.20 1.18 22.77
CA SER A 755 -43.43 0.88 23.98
C SER A 755 -42.10 0.27 23.57
N LEU A 756 -40.99 0.92 23.91
CA LEU A 756 -39.65 0.37 23.73
C LEU A 756 -39.37 -0.62 24.87
N LEU A 757 -39.15 -1.89 24.51
CA LEU A 757 -38.94 -3.01 25.41
C LEU A 757 -37.51 -3.53 25.31
N SER A 758 -36.95 -4.00 26.43
CA SER A 758 -35.80 -4.91 26.44
C SER A 758 -36.21 -6.21 27.16
N GLY A 759 -36.28 -7.30 26.41
CA GLY A 759 -37.02 -8.48 26.84
C GLY A 759 -38.49 -8.14 27.11
N THR A 760 -38.95 -8.38 28.33
CA THR A 760 -40.30 -8.01 28.79
C THR A 760 -40.37 -6.67 29.55
N THR A 761 -39.24 -5.97 29.71
CA THR A 761 -39.15 -4.75 30.51
C THR A 761 -39.33 -3.52 29.64
N THR A 762 -40.32 -2.67 29.96
CA THR A 762 -40.50 -1.37 29.31
C THR A 762 -39.38 -0.40 29.70
N VAL A 763 -38.67 0.10 28.70
CA VAL A 763 -37.53 1.03 28.81
C VAL A 763 -37.99 2.47 28.56
N ALA A 764 -38.90 2.65 27.61
CA ALA A 764 -39.57 3.92 27.33
C ALA A 764 -40.95 3.66 26.71
N THR A 765 -41.84 4.65 26.77
CA THR A 765 -43.13 4.64 26.06
C THR A 765 -43.33 6.01 25.44
N ASN A 766 -43.85 6.07 24.22
CA ASN A 766 -44.22 7.36 23.63
C ASN A 766 -45.52 7.29 22.83
N ASP A 767 -46.31 8.34 23.00
CA ASP A 767 -47.65 8.56 22.47
C ASP A 767 -47.77 10.10 22.34
N ASN A 768 -47.55 10.64 21.14
CA ASN A 768 -47.21 12.06 20.82
C ASN A 768 -45.77 12.51 21.16
N TRP A 769 -45.08 13.16 20.21
CA TRP A 769 -43.72 13.69 20.34
C TRP A 769 -43.66 15.08 21.00
N LEU A 770 -42.50 15.45 21.55
CA LEU A 770 -42.30 16.76 22.20
C LEU A 770 -41.53 17.71 21.30
N ALA A 771 -42.01 18.96 21.18
CA ALA A 771 -41.34 20.00 20.39
C ALA A 771 -39.89 20.29 20.81
N ALA A 772 -39.52 19.98 22.07
CA ALA A 772 -38.14 20.09 22.57
C ALA A 772 -37.17 19.11 21.89
N ASP A 773 -37.65 17.98 21.38
CA ASP A 773 -36.84 16.97 20.70
C ASP A 773 -36.58 17.30 19.22
N ALA A 774 -37.13 18.41 18.70
CA ALA A 774 -36.97 18.84 17.31
C ALA A 774 -35.49 19.04 16.91
N GLU A 775 -34.69 19.64 17.80
CA GLU A 775 -33.26 19.86 17.57
C GLU A 775 -32.49 18.52 17.57
N THR A 776 -32.81 17.62 18.50
CA THR A 776 -32.25 16.25 18.54
C THR A 776 -32.57 15.49 17.26
N MET A 777 -33.80 15.58 16.75
CA MET A 777 -34.18 14.92 15.49
C MET A 777 -33.44 15.51 14.28
N ALA A 778 -33.33 16.83 14.18
CA ALA A 778 -32.61 17.51 13.10
C ALA A 778 -31.12 17.14 13.09
N ASN A 779 -30.48 17.09 14.26
CA ASN A 779 -29.07 16.71 14.42
C ASN A 779 -28.77 15.25 14.00
N LEU A 780 -29.79 14.39 13.97
CA LEU A 780 -29.70 12.99 13.50
C LEU A 780 -30.09 12.81 12.03
N GLY A 781 -30.36 13.90 11.31
CA GLY A 781 -30.84 13.86 9.93
C GLY A 781 -32.27 13.33 9.77
N ALA A 782 -33.02 13.22 10.87
CA ALA A 782 -34.43 12.84 10.82
C ALA A 782 -35.27 14.03 10.34
N PHE A 783 -36.20 13.80 9.39
CA PHE A 783 -37.05 14.86 8.88
C PHE A 783 -37.93 15.45 9.99
N ALA A 784 -38.20 16.76 9.90
CA ALA A 784 -39.01 17.47 10.88
C ALA A 784 -40.43 16.91 10.95
N LEU A 785 -40.90 16.65 12.17
CA LEU A 785 -42.29 16.30 12.44
C LEU A 785 -43.15 17.55 12.42
N THR A 786 -44.38 17.43 11.91
CA THR A 786 -45.34 18.54 11.82
C THR A 786 -45.66 19.06 13.23
N PRO A 787 -45.49 20.35 13.55
CA PRO A 787 -45.78 20.86 14.88
C PRO A 787 -47.18 20.48 15.38
N SER A 788 -47.27 19.95 16.60
CA SER A 788 -48.52 19.46 17.23
C SER A 788 -49.18 18.25 16.55
N SER A 789 -48.48 17.54 15.68
CA SER A 789 -48.93 16.22 15.19
C SER A 789 -48.86 15.15 16.27
N ARG A 790 -49.62 14.07 16.08
CA ARG A 790 -49.62 12.90 16.98
C ARG A 790 -48.58 11.83 16.63
N ASP A 791 -47.56 12.19 15.86
CA ASP A 791 -46.41 11.31 15.63
C ASP A 791 -45.75 10.97 16.99
N ALA A 792 -45.19 9.77 17.17
CA ALA A 792 -44.47 9.41 18.38
C ALA A 792 -42.95 9.39 18.16
N ALA A 793 -42.18 9.92 19.10
CA ALA A 793 -40.73 9.95 19.07
C ALA A 793 -40.17 9.87 20.49
N VAL A 794 -39.08 9.13 20.71
CA VAL A 794 -38.33 9.17 21.97
C VAL A 794 -36.83 9.14 21.71
N ALA A 795 -36.10 10.06 22.34
CA ALA A 795 -34.65 9.97 22.48
C ALA A 795 -34.32 9.26 23.80
N ALA A 796 -33.54 8.17 23.75
CA ALA A 796 -33.21 7.35 24.91
C ALA A 796 -31.74 6.91 24.88
N THR A 797 -31.09 6.88 26.05
CA THR A 797 -29.76 6.29 26.19
C THR A 797 -29.90 4.80 26.53
N LEU A 798 -29.55 3.92 25.58
CA LEU A 798 -29.75 2.48 25.67
C LEU A 798 -28.43 1.74 25.88
N ALA A 799 -28.42 0.71 26.72
CA ALA A 799 -27.26 -0.15 26.91
C ALA A 799 -27.10 -1.13 25.73
N PRO A 800 -25.94 -1.79 25.57
CA PRO A 800 -25.81 -2.93 24.66
C PRO A 800 -26.82 -4.04 25.01
N GLY A 801 -27.50 -4.60 23.99
CA GLY A 801 -28.60 -5.54 24.18
C GLY A 801 -29.61 -5.54 23.03
N ALA A 802 -30.61 -6.41 23.13
CA ALA A 802 -31.71 -6.51 22.18
C ALA A 802 -32.93 -5.70 22.65
N TYR A 803 -33.57 -5.01 21.71
CA TYR A 803 -34.72 -4.14 21.93
C TYR A 803 -35.82 -4.39 20.89
N THR A 804 -37.08 -4.20 21.29
CA THR A 804 -38.24 -4.23 20.37
C THR A 804 -39.18 -3.07 20.69
N ALA A 805 -39.82 -2.48 19.68
CA ALA A 805 -40.75 -1.36 19.85
C ALA A 805 -42.10 -1.62 19.17
N PRO A 806 -42.95 -2.55 19.67
CA PRO A 806 -44.28 -2.81 19.11
C PRO A 806 -45.11 -1.52 18.99
N VAL A 807 -45.67 -1.29 17.79
CA VAL A 807 -46.40 -0.06 17.45
C VAL A 807 -47.89 -0.32 17.30
N THR A 808 -48.69 0.54 17.94
CA THR A 808 -50.15 0.46 17.98
C THR A 808 -50.77 1.84 17.71
N ALA A 809 -52.07 1.87 17.43
CA ALA A 809 -52.85 3.08 17.39
C ALA A 809 -53.34 3.44 18.81
N ALA A 810 -53.12 4.67 19.28
CA ALA A 810 -53.62 5.13 20.57
C ALA A 810 -55.16 5.28 20.58
N ASP A 811 -55.73 5.63 19.44
CA ASP A 811 -57.17 5.74 19.18
C ASP A 811 -57.84 4.41 18.79
N GLY A 812 -57.07 3.33 18.67
CA GLY A 812 -57.56 2.02 18.19
C GLY A 812 -57.79 1.93 16.68
N GLY A 813 -57.37 2.94 15.90
CA GLY A 813 -57.50 2.98 14.45
C GLY A 813 -56.52 2.08 13.69
N SER A 814 -56.48 2.26 12.36
CA SER A 814 -55.57 1.55 11.46
C SER A 814 -55.11 2.46 10.31
N GLY A 815 -53.88 2.30 9.84
CA GLY A 815 -53.30 3.09 8.77
C GLY A 815 -51.82 2.79 8.55
N VAL A 816 -51.18 3.51 7.62
CA VAL A 816 -49.74 3.38 7.33
C VAL A 816 -48.91 4.21 8.30
N ALA A 817 -47.85 3.63 8.85
CA ALA A 817 -46.84 4.31 9.66
C ALA A 817 -45.42 4.05 9.14
N LEU A 818 -44.50 4.95 9.46
CA LEU A 818 -43.06 4.81 9.24
C LEU A 818 -42.40 4.66 10.61
N LEU A 819 -41.75 3.52 10.82
CA LEU A 819 -41.08 3.17 12.07
C LEU A 819 -39.58 3.41 11.88
N GLU A 820 -38.93 4.20 12.71
CA GLU A 820 -37.54 4.62 12.48
C GLU A 820 -36.68 4.50 13.75
N ILE A 821 -35.41 4.14 13.55
CA ILE A 821 -34.37 4.03 14.58
C ILE A 821 -33.12 4.74 14.06
N TYR A 822 -32.57 5.68 14.84
CA TYR A 822 -31.35 6.42 14.51
C TYR A 822 -30.27 6.22 15.58
N ASP A 823 -29.03 5.99 15.16
CA ASP A 823 -27.84 5.94 16.03
C ASP A 823 -27.25 7.36 16.19
N GLY A 824 -27.44 7.95 17.37
CA GLY A 824 -26.92 9.28 17.72
C GLY A 824 -25.53 9.27 18.35
N SER A 825 -24.79 8.16 18.29
CA SER A 825 -23.44 8.07 18.84
C SER A 825 -22.38 8.59 17.87
N THR A 826 -21.50 9.46 18.38
CA THR A 826 -20.24 9.85 17.71
C THR A 826 -19.09 8.87 17.98
N ALA A 827 -19.30 7.83 18.80
CA ALA A 827 -18.27 6.87 19.18
C ALA A 827 -18.17 5.69 18.21
N THR A 828 -16.94 5.38 17.76
CA THR A 828 -16.61 4.40 16.72
C THR A 828 -16.58 2.94 17.18
N THR A 829 -16.73 2.67 18.47
CA THR A 829 -16.58 1.32 19.07
C THR A 829 -17.91 0.57 19.28
N ALA A 830 -19.04 1.27 19.14
CA ALA A 830 -20.43 0.80 19.08
C ALA A 830 -20.96 0.56 17.63
N ALA A 831 -21.82 -0.43 17.40
CA ALA A 831 -22.62 -0.52 16.17
C ALA A 831 -24.00 -1.19 16.39
N VAL A 832 -24.98 -0.83 15.55
CA VAL A 832 -26.20 -1.62 15.36
C VAL A 832 -25.81 -2.87 14.56
N LEU A 833 -25.92 -4.05 15.18
CA LEU A 833 -25.50 -5.32 14.56
C LEU A 833 -26.62 -5.94 13.71
N ASN A 834 -27.86 -5.79 14.18
CA ASN A 834 -29.06 -6.25 13.50
C ASN A 834 -30.18 -5.21 13.66
N ALA A 835 -31.01 -5.09 12.62
CA ALA A 835 -32.34 -4.54 12.73
C ALA A 835 -33.34 -5.47 12.03
N SER A 836 -34.56 -5.54 12.54
CA SER A 836 -35.61 -6.37 11.96
C SER A 836 -36.99 -5.76 12.17
N THR A 837 -37.94 -6.09 11.30
CA THR A 837 -39.35 -5.75 11.46
C THR A 837 -40.21 -6.95 11.08
N ARG A 838 -41.00 -7.45 12.04
CA ARG A 838 -42.09 -8.41 11.75
C ARG A 838 -43.37 -7.64 11.49
N ALA A 839 -43.92 -7.77 10.28
CA ALA A 839 -45.09 -7.00 9.83
C ALA A 839 -45.90 -7.77 8.79
N TYR A 840 -47.10 -7.26 8.50
CA TYR A 840 -47.93 -7.72 7.39
C TYR A 840 -47.44 -7.12 6.06
N VAL A 841 -47.26 -7.95 5.05
CA VAL A 841 -46.95 -7.56 3.67
C VAL A 841 -48.25 -7.53 2.88
N GLY A 842 -48.66 -6.32 2.46
CA GLY A 842 -49.80 -6.08 1.59
C GLY A 842 -49.42 -5.89 0.12
N THR A 843 -50.36 -5.37 -0.67
CA THR A 843 -50.22 -5.03 -2.09
C THR A 843 -50.18 -3.51 -2.30
N GLY A 844 -49.59 -3.05 -3.42
CA GLY A 844 -49.55 -1.62 -3.75
C GLY A 844 -48.79 -0.83 -2.69
N GLU A 845 -49.37 0.27 -2.18
CA GLU A 845 -48.74 1.05 -1.09
C GLU A 845 -48.55 0.26 0.23
N GLY A 846 -49.26 -0.87 0.39
CA GLY A 846 -49.17 -1.74 1.56
C GLY A 846 -48.03 -2.76 1.54
N VAL A 847 -47.16 -2.76 0.52
CA VAL A 847 -45.94 -3.60 0.54
C VAL A 847 -44.99 -3.18 1.68
N LEU A 848 -44.19 -4.12 2.16
CA LEU A 848 -43.27 -3.90 3.28
C LEU A 848 -41.97 -3.28 2.76
N ILE A 849 -41.66 -2.05 3.20
CA ILE A 849 -40.47 -1.31 2.74
C ILE A 849 -39.57 -0.91 3.92
N PRO A 850 -38.64 -1.76 4.33
CA PRO A 850 -37.48 -1.36 5.10
C PRO A 850 -36.55 -0.42 4.30
N GLY A 851 -36.28 0.76 4.87
CA GLY A 851 -35.20 1.64 4.44
C GLY A 851 -34.03 1.57 5.40
N PHE A 852 -32.82 1.87 4.94
CA PHE A 852 -31.66 1.98 5.83
C PHE A 852 -30.61 2.92 5.24
N VAL A 853 -29.81 3.52 6.12
CA VAL A 853 -28.69 4.39 5.75
C VAL A 853 -27.39 3.85 6.33
N ILE A 854 -26.43 3.60 5.45
CA ILE A 854 -25.05 3.31 5.82
C ILE A 854 -24.31 4.65 5.91
N GLY A 855 -23.75 4.95 7.07
CA GLY A 855 -22.91 6.13 7.31
C GLY A 855 -21.49 5.74 7.69
N GLY A 856 -20.55 6.67 7.61
CA GLY A 856 -19.11 6.41 7.81
C GLY A 856 -18.38 6.18 6.48
N THR A 857 -17.26 5.47 6.53
CA THR A 857 -16.34 5.25 5.40
C THR A 857 -16.01 3.77 5.20
N GLY A 858 -15.74 3.37 3.96
CA GLY A 858 -15.51 1.98 3.55
C GLY A 858 -16.76 1.37 2.91
N THR A 859 -16.99 0.08 3.13
CA THR A 859 -18.21 -0.64 2.75
C THR A 859 -18.74 -1.43 3.95
N LEU A 860 -20.03 -1.76 3.92
CA LEU A 860 -20.70 -2.59 4.92
C LEU A 860 -21.29 -3.81 4.21
N ARG A 861 -20.86 -5.00 4.62
CA ARG A 861 -21.43 -6.27 4.13
C ARG A 861 -22.68 -6.59 4.94
N LEU A 862 -23.78 -6.86 4.26
CA LEU A 862 -25.09 -7.06 4.84
C LEU A 862 -25.73 -8.36 4.32
N LEU A 863 -26.30 -9.12 5.24
CA LEU A 863 -27.25 -10.19 4.95
C LEU A 863 -28.66 -9.63 5.18
N ILE A 864 -29.40 -9.42 4.10
CA ILE A 864 -30.78 -8.94 4.11
C ILE A 864 -31.70 -10.15 3.84
N ARG A 865 -32.66 -10.40 4.72
CA ARG A 865 -33.56 -11.56 4.67
C ARG A 865 -35.01 -11.11 4.66
N ALA A 866 -35.84 -11.71 3.82
CA ALA A 866 -37.30 -11.63 3.86
C ALA A 866 -37.84 -13.05 4.14
N VAL A 867 -38.14 -13.32 5.41
CA VAL A 867 -38.61 -14.63 5.87
C VAL A 867 -40.13 -14.67 5.90
N GLY A 868 -40.70 -15.57 5.11
CA GLY A 868 -42.11 -15.89 5.05
C GLY A 868 -42.34 -17.32 5.53
N PRO A 869 -42.15 -18.35 4.69
CA PRO A 869 -42.34 -19.76 5.07
C PRO A 869 -41.52 -20.19 6.30
N GLY A 870 -40.30 -19.67 6.46
CA GLY A 870 -39.45 -20.00 7.61
C GLY A 870 -40.06 -19.63 8.98
N LEU A 871 -41.02 -18.70 9.04
CA LEU A 871 -41.68 -18.29 10.27
C LEU A 871 -42.70 -19.31 10.80
N ALA A 872 -43.25 -20.19 9.94
CA ALA A 872 -44.22 -21.19 10.37
C ALA A 872 -43.60 -22.17 11.39
N GLY A 873 -42.30 -22.45 11.27
CA GLY A 873 -41.55 -23.26 12.25
C GLY A 873 -41.43 -22.63 13.64
N PHE A 874 -41.75 -21.34 13.79
CA PHE A 874 -41.77 -20.61 15.06
C PHE A 874 -43.19 -20.35 15.59
N GLY A 875 -44.21 -20.99 15.00
CA GLY A 875 -45.61 -20.83 15.42
C GLY A 875 -46.22 -19.48 15.04
N VAL A 876 -45.73 -18.85 13.95
CA VAL A 876 -46.38 -17.68 13.35
C VAL A 876 -47.40 -18.16 12.33
N ASP A 877 -48.68 -17.86 12.55
CA ASP A 877 -49.75 -18.13 11.59
C ASP A 877 -49.82 -17.05 10.49
N GLY A 878 -50.42 -17.37 9.35
CA GLY A 878 -50.71 -16.40 8.28
C GLY A 878 -49.47 -15.85 7.56
N THR A 879 -48.36 -16.61 7.54
CA THR A 879 -47.10 -16.23 6.91
C THR A 879 -47.24 -15.98 5.40
N LEU A 880 -46.49 -15.01 4.87
CA LEU A 880 -46.36 -14.82 3.43
C LEU A 880 -45.70 -16.07 2.82
N ALA A 881 -46.41 -16.77 1.93
CA ALA A 881 -45.99 -18.09 1.45
C ALA A 881 -44.85 -18.07 0.40
N ASP A 882 -44.58 -16.91 -0.20
CA ASP A 882 -43.66 -16.76 -1.33
C ASP A 882 -43.14 -15.30 -1.40
N PRO A 883 -42.18 -14.90 -0.54
CA PRO A 883 -41.65 -13.54 -0.47
C PRO A 883 -40.58 -13.24 -1.54
N THR A 884 -40.83 -12.22 -2.37
CA THR A 884 -39.80 -11.58 -3.20
C THR A 884 -39.13 -10.44 -2.43
N LEU A 885 -37.81 -10.32 -2.53
CA LEU A 885 -37.00 -9.23 -1.96
C LEU A 885 -36.22 -8.52 -3.07
N THR A 886 -36.40 -7.21 -3.22
CA THR A 886 -35.58 -6.37 -4.12
C THR A 886 -34.93 -5.22 -3.36
N LEU A 887 -33.61 -5.10 -3.48
CA LEU A 887 -32.81 -4.00 -2.93
C LEU A 887 -32.67 -2.88 -3.97
N PHE A 888 -32.88 -1.63 -3.56
CA PHE A 888 -32.77 -0.42 -4.37
C PHE A 888 -31.82 0.61 -3.76
N ARG A 889 -31.22 1.45 -4.62
CA ARG A 889 -30.64 2.75 -4.28
C ARG A 889 -31.31 3.80 -5.18
N GLY A 890 -32.08 4.70 -4.57
CA GLY A 890 -32.99 5.56 -5.34
C GLY A 890 -34.03 4.73 -6.09
N ALA A 891 -34.17 4.96 -7.41
CA ALA A 891 -35.04 4.17 -8.28
C ALA A 891 -34.36 2.91 -8.87
N THR A 892 -33.04 2.76 -8.70
CA THR A 892 -32.27 1.68 -9.34
C THR A 892 -32.30 0.42 -8.48
N ALA A 893 -32.80 -0.69 -9.04
CA ALA A 893 -32.69 -2.00 -8.43
C ALA A 893 -31.23 -2.50 -8.50
N LEU A 894 -30.69 -2.94 -7.37
CA LEU A 894 -29.31 -3.42 -7.23
C LEU A 894 -29.23 -4.95 -7.18
N ALA A 895 -30.22 -5.59 -6.56
CA ALA A 895 -30.32 -7.04 -6.46
C ALA A 895 -31.77 -7.46 -6.19
N THR A 896 -32.18 -8.61 -6.73
CA THR A 896 -33.48 -9.24 -6.46
C THR A 896 -33.26 -10.70 -6.11
N ASN A 897 -33.99 -11.22 -5.13
CA ASN A 897 -34.10 -12.64 -4.86
C ASN A 897 -35.55 -13.02 -4.54
N ASP A 898 -35.97 -14.21 -4.96
CA ASP A 898 -37.34 -14.73 -4.82
C ASP A 898 -37.37 -16.17 -4.26
N ASN A 899 -36.18 -16.76 -4.01
CA ASN A 899 -35.93 -18.08 -3.44
C ASN A 899 -34.45 -18.12 -3.06
N TRP A 900 -34.10 -18.20 -1.79
CA TRP A 900 -32.71 -18.03 -1.34
C TRP A 900 -31.78 -19.16 -1.80
N SER A 901 -32.26 -20.39 -1.84
CA SER A 901 -31.45 -21.57 -2.19
C SER A 901 -31.14 -21.68 -3.68
N LEU A 902 -31.85 -20.92 -4.52
CA LEU A 902 -31.60 -20.80 -5.95
C LEU A 902 -30.66 -19.64 -6.31
N ALA A 903 -30.21 -18.86 -5.32
CA ALA A 903 -29.22 -17.81 -5.54
C ALA A 903 -27.85 -18.40 -5.94
N ALA A 904 -27.12 -17.72 -6.84
CA ALA A 904 -25.80 -18.16 -7.27
C ALA A 904 -24.79 -18.30 -6.11
N ASN A 905 -25.00 -17.54 -5.02
CA ASN A 905 -24.23 -17.61 -3.78
C ASN A 905 -24.98 -18.25 -2.61
N ALA A 906 -25.96 -19.14 -2.86
CA ALA A 906 -26.71 -19.83 -1.81
C ALA A 906 -25.81 -20.58 -0.79
N ALA A 907 -24.69 -21.14 -1.22
CA ALA A 907 -23.70 -21.77 -0.32
C ALA A 907 -23.04 -20.76 0.63
N GLU A 908 -22.69 -19.57 0.15
CA GLU A 908 -22.15 -18.46 0.95
C GLU A 908 -23.19 -17.99 1.98
N ILE A 909 -24.43 -17.77 1.53
CA ILE A 909 -25.58 -17.43 2.37
C ILE A 909 -25.78 -18.46 3.49
N ALA A 910 -25.78 -19.76 3.17
CA ALA A 910 -25.96 -20.85 4.14
C ALA A 910 -24.85 -20.91 5.21
N THR A 911 -23.64 -20.46 4.89
CA THR A 911 -22.48 -20.46 5.81
C THR A 911 -22.30 -19.14 6.58
N THR A 912 -23.11 -18.12 6.31
CA THR A 912 -22.96 -16.77 6.89
C THR A 912 -23.44 -16.72 8.35
N ALA A 913 -22.50 -16.85 9.29
CA ALA A 913 -22.76 -16.94 10.73
C ALA A 913 -22.98 -15.58 11.41
N VAL A 914 -24.15 -14.95 11.20
CA VAL A 914 -24.54 -13.67 11.82
C VAL A 914 -25.53 -13.80 13.00
N GLY A 915 -25.69 -15.00 13.55
CA GLY A 915 -26.65 -15.29 14.62
C GLY A 915 -28.12 -15.39 14.16
N ALA A 916 -28.38 -15.29 12.86
CA ALA A 916 -29.68 -15.60 12.27
C ALA A 916 -29.98 -17.11 12.34
N PHE A 917 -31.26 -17.48 12.46
CA PHE A 917 -31.67 -18.88 12.39
C PHE A 917 -31.53 -19.45 10.96
N ALA A 918 -31.18 -20.73 10.85
CA ALA A 918 -31.02 -21.40 9.57
C ALA A 918 -32.34 -21.48 8.80
N LEU A 919 -32.27 -21.33 7.47
CA LEU A 919 -33.40 -21.53 6.56
C LEU A 919 -33.33 -22.94 5.94
N ALA A 920 -34.47 -23.54 5.65
CA ALA A 920 -34.51 -24.82 4.96
C ALA A 920 -34.12 -24.67 3.49
N VAL A 921 -33.41 -25.65 2.93
CA VAL A 921 -32.84 -25.64 1.57
C VAL A 921 -33.91 -25.58 0.46
N GLU A 922 -35.16 -25.92 0.77
CA GLU A 922 -36.32 -25.82 -0.13
C GLU A 922 -37.29 -24.69 0.27
N SER A 923 -36.87 -23.77 1.15
CA SER A 923 -37.72 -22.66 1.59
C SER A 923 -37.74 -21.54 0.57
N LYS A 924 -38.94 -20.99 0.32
CA LYS A 924 -39.14 -19.80 -0.54
C LYS A 924 -38.82 -18.47 0.13
N ASP A 925 -38.24 -18.49 1.33
CA ASP A 925 -37.68 -17.27 1.93
C ASP A 925 -36.68 -16.63 0.95
N ALA A 926 -36.64 -15.30 0.86
CA ALA A 926 -35.71 -14.59 -0.01
C ALA A 926 -34.55 -13.96 0.78
N VAL A 927 -33.35 -14.02 0.23
CA VAL A 927 -32.13 -13.52 0.88
C VAL A 927 -31.22 -12.83 -0.13
N ILE A 928 -30.67 -11.68 0.25
CA ILE A 928 -29.62 -10.96 -0.46
C ILE A 928 -28.42 -10.82 0.50
N LEU A 929 -27.30 -11.43 0.14
CA LEU A 929 -25.99 -11.18 0.76
C LEU A 929 -25.21 -10.25 -0.17
N THR A 930 -24.86 -9.05 0.29
CA THR A 930 -24.23 -8.02 -0.56
C THR A 930 -23.37 -7.04 0.24
N THR A 931 -22.46 -6.36 -0.45
CA THR A 931 -21.55 -5.36 0.13
C THR A 931 -21.89 -3.98 -0.40
N LEU A 932 -22.24 -3.06 0.49
CA LEU A 932 -22.81 -1.77 0.14
C LEU A 932 -21.92 -0.60 0.61
N THR A 933 -21.82 0.45 -0.19
CA THR A 933 -21.16 1.70 0.19
C THR A 933 -22.08 2.59 1.03
N PRO A 934 -21.54 3.54 1.80
CA PRO A 934 -22.33 4.60 2.44
C PRO A 934 -23.36 5.24 1.50
N GLY A 935 -24.55 5.48 2.03
CA GLY A 935 -25.72 5.91 1.26
C GLY A 935 -27.04 5.36 1.82
N ALA A 936 -28.15 5.85 1.24
CA ALA A 936 -29.50 5.41 1.57
C ALA A 936 -29.98 4.30 0.61
N TYR A 937 -30.66 3.31 1.17
CA TYR A 937 -31.14 2.12 0.48
C TYR A 937 -32.56 1.77 0.92
N THR A 938 -33.30 1.07 0.06
CA THR A 938 -34.59 0.45 0.40
C THR A 938 -34.63 -1.00 -0.04
N ALA A 939 -35.09 -1.87 0.84
CA ALA A 939 -35.40 -3.26 0.57
C ALA A 939 -36.93 -3.38 0.48
N VAL A 940 -37.46 -3.65 -0.72
CA VAL A 940 -38.89 -3.83 -0.95
C VAL A 940 -39.21 -5.32 -0.86
N VAL A 941 -40.22 -5.66 -0.05
CA VAL A 941 -40.72 -7.04 0.11
C VAL A 941 -42.18 -7.13 -0.31
N SER A 942 -42.46 -8.08 -1.20
CA SER A 942 -43.77 -8.35 -1.80
C SER A 942 -44.03 -9.85 -1.91
N GLY A 943 -45.28 -10.27 -2.06
CA GLY A 943 -45.61 -11.66 -2.38
C GLY A 943 -45.67 -11.94 -3.88
N VAL A 944 -45.14 -13.08 -4.31
CA VAL A 944 -45.32 -13.60 -5.68
C VAL A 944 -46.82 -13.65 -6.01
N GLY A 945 -47.18 -13.18 -7.21
CA GLY A 945 -48.58 -13.15 -7.66
C GLY A 945 -49.49 -12.18 -6.89
N ASN A 946 -48.93 -11.18 -6.20
CA ASN A 946 -49.64 -10.28 -5.28
C ASN A 946 -50.20 -10.98 -4.02
N ALA A 947 -49.56 -12.08 -3.59
CA ALA A 947 -49.87 -12.70 -2.30
C ALA A 947 -49.58 -11.75 -1.13
N THR A 948 -50.32 -11.93 -0.03
CA THR A 948 -50.19 -11.13 1.20
C THR A 948 -50.08 -12.03 2.42
N GLY A 949 -49.40 -11.57 3.47
CA GLY A 949 -49.24 -12.32 4.72
C GLY A 949 -48.15 -11.73 5.61
N THR A 950 -47.91 -12.34 6.78
CA THR A 950 -46.87 -11.90 7.70
C THR A 950 -45.47 -12.31 7.22
N ALA A 951 -44.53 -11.38 7.20
CA ALA A 951 -43.12 -11.66 6.98
C ALA A 951 -42.26 -11.00 8.08
N LEU A 952 -41.05 -11.51 8.24
CA LEU A 952 -39.99 -10.93 9.05
C LEU A 952 -38.89 -10.48 8.10
N VAL A 953 -38.62 -9.18 8.08
CA VAL A 953 -37.48 -8.65 7.32
C VAL A 953 -36.36 -8.31 8.28
N GLU A 954 -35.15 -8.76 7.97
CA GLU A 954 -33.98 -8.70 8.83
C GLU A 954 -32.79 -8.16 8.05
N LEU A 955 -32.00 -7.29 8.69
CA LEU A 955 -30.73 -6.79 8.19
C LEU A 955 -29.66 -7.13 9.23
N TYR A 956 -28.68 -7.93 8.85
CA TYR A 956 -27.53 -8.28 9.68
C TYR A 956 -26.25 -7.71 9.09
N VAL A 957 -25.44 -7.07 9.93
CA VAL A 957 -24.05 -6.74 9.61
C VAL A 957 -23.23 -8.03 9.62
N VAL A 958 -22.57 -8.30 8.49
CA VAL A 958 -21.64 -9.43 8.33
C VAL A 958 -20.23 -8.94 8.68
N PRO A 959 -19.52 -9.58 9.64
CA PRO A 959 -18.15 -9.20 10.02
C PRO A 959 -17.10 -9.27 8.89
#